data_AF-A0A6J0U4R2-F1
#
_entry.id   AF-A0A6J0U4R2-F1
#
_cell.length_a   1.000
_cell.length_b   1.000
_cell.length_c   1.000
_cell.angle_alpha   90.00
_cell.angle_beta   90.00
_cell.angle_gamma   90.00
#
_symmetry.space_group_name_H-M   'P 1'
#
loop_
_entity.id
_entity.type
_entity.pdbx_description
1 polymer ?
#
loop_
_entity_poly.entity_id
_entity_poly.type
_entity_poly.pdbx_seq_one_letter_code
_entity_poly.pdbx_strand_id
1 'polypeptide(L)'
;MGVTSRRFRDCILLFAIISWGFLFLVDVHAWTYHYGDKSQLTWEKARTFCQTSFTDLVAIQNKKEIEYLNAVLPYHPNYYWIGIRKINNTWTWVGTGKILTKEAENWAVKEPNNKGMNQDCVEIYIKRNKEAGKWNDERCTKMKRALCYQASCHPSSCNERSECVETIGNYTCQCYPGFFGPRCEHVAKCRDLDAVHGPLVLNCSHPLGKFSYRSNCGFSCDYGFQLSGPATLQCLPSGNWTAETPQCIVRECQRIESPARGTINCINPIGDFAYNSTCYFSCEPGFELLGSKTLSCNASGQWTSSTPVCHAVQCQRLLAPAHGNSTCFHLHGEFQYQSNCTFHCTDGFLLIGEEVTQCTSQGEWTAPVPFCQAIDCPKLDAPRNGELNCSHPYGNFAYTSSCAFSCRKGFVQVGAEQLQCTALGIWTEKAPFCEAMQCQGLRSPKEGRMICSHPAGEFAYQSSCEFACEPGFALVGTKATHCLATGNWSAPLPTCQVIECSKLDAPKNGGINCSHPYGDFAYSSSCAFVCHQGFVQVGAEQLHCTSLGLWTERPPFCKAARCPALHKPDNGHYSCFHPHANFAYGSSCNFSCNVGFQLLGLELLECSALGNWTEQPPHCEAVQCPGLEILDNGKANCSHPHGLFAYSSSCIFSCNSGFELAGSEKLKCTEQGNWKGEIPTCEAAQCLTLRAPANGQLNCSHPFGTFRYNSSCMFSCDTGFVRVGAEMLNCTARGEWSGLAPSCEAIKCSQLQNMESMQIDCFDPWGSFSYKSACHFRCAEGYILNGTNRAECQPNGQWSEDMPVCQATAAPYFKQVLLYTGGAAASIIALVFFGGLIALAIKRFSKREERRKLLSNTSDIGTPGVFLNAAFDSVS
;
A
#
# COMPACT_ATOMS: atom_id res chain seq x y z
N MET A 1 -44.40 106.51 0.24
CA MET A 1 -45.45 107.19 -0.56
C MET A 1 -46.43 107.83 0.42
N GLY A 2 -47.05 108.96 0.06
CA GLY A 2 -47.66 109.86 1.06
C GLY A 2 -49.13 109.61 1.39
N VAL A 3 -49.54 110.07 2.59
CA VAL A 3 -50.93 110.35 2.94
C VAL A 3 -50.98 111.72 3.62
N THR A 4 -51.51 112.73 2.93
CA THR A 4 -51.84 114.04 3.51
C THR A 4 -53.35 114.15 3.62
N SER A 5 -53.88 114.43 4.82
CA SER A 5 -55.30 114.74 5.03
C SER A 5 -55.48 116.06 5.78
N ARG A 6 -56.61 116.71 5.56
CA ARG A 6 -56.91 118.09 6.01
C ARG A 6 -57.85 118.07 7.22
N ARG A 7 -57.70 119.06 8.12
CA ARG A 7 -58.83 119.92 8.55
C ARG A 7 -58.39 121.16 9.36
N PHE A 8 -59.02 122.29 9.01
CA PHE A 8 -59.70 123.31 9.84
C PHE A 8 -59.04 123.73 11.18
N ARG A 9 -58.65 124.99 11.46
CA ARG A 9 -59.13 126.37 11.12
C ARG A 9 -60.19 126.91 12.12
N ASP A 10 -60.17 128.24 12.28
CA ASP A 10 -60.94 129.10 13.21
C ASP A 10 -60.31 129.19 14.62
N CYS A 11 -60.29 130.33 15.33
CA CYS A 11 -60.94 131.63 15.09
C CYS A 11 -60.09 132.82 15.62
N ILE A 12 -60.12 134.00 14.99
CA ILE A 12 -59.47 135.25 15.49
C ILE A 12 -60.38 136.47 15.27
N LEU A 13 -60.93 137.00 16.36
CA LEU A 13 -61.58 138.32 16.59
C LEU A 13 -61.48 138.55 18.13
N LEU A 14 -61.50 139.75 18.73
CA LEU A 14 -61.50 141.16 18.31
C LEU A 14 -61.17 142.00 19.57
N PHE A 15 -60.38 143.08 19.49
CA PHE A 15 -60.33 144.21 20.46
C PHE A 15 -59.29 145.25 19.96
N ALA A 16 -59.41 146.58 20.18
CA ALA A 16 -60.49 147.40 20.74
C ALA A 16 -60.44 148.83 20.15
N ILE A 17 -61.45 149.66 20.43
CA ILE A 17 -61.48 151.10 20.10
C ILE A 17 -61.33 151.93 21.40
N ILE A 18 -60.49 152.98 21.32
CA ILE A 18 -60.53 154.31 21.97
C ILE A 18 -61.64 154.48 23.03
N SER A 19 -61.36 154.91 24.28
CA SER A 19 -61.31 156.34 24.67
C SER A 19 -60.94 156.57 26.16
N TRP A 20 -60.86 157.85 26.56
CA TRP A 20 -60.91 158.37 27.94
C TRP A 20 -61.98 157.68 28.82
N GLY A 21 -61.89 157.64 30.16
CA GLY A 21 -60.91 158.25 31.06
C GLY A 21 -61.44 159.46 31.86
N PHE A 22 -62.15 159.22 32.97
CA PHE A 22 -62.28 160.07 34.18
C PHE A 22 -62.96 159.16 35.24
N LEU A 23 -62.48 158.93 36.47
CA LEU A 23 -62.15 159.82 37.60
C LEU A 23 -63.34 160.57 38.22
N PHE A 24 -64.04 159.90 39.15
CA PHE A 24 -64.47 160.50 40.42
C PHE A 24 -64.15 159.45 41.51
N LEU A 25 -62.99 159.57 42.18
CA LEU A 25 -62.75 160.28 43.45
C LEU A 25 -63.28 159.46 44.65
N VAL A 26 -62.40 158.92 45.51
CA VAL A 26 -61.85 159.56 46.75
C VAL A 26 -62.97 159.69 47.79
N ASP A 27 -62.87 159.08 48.99
CA ASP A 27 -61.79 159.30 49.96
C ASP A 27 -61.04 158.07 50.50
N VAL A 28 -59.72 158.24 50.71
CA VAL A 28 -58.87 157.40 51.57
C VAL A 28 -58.01 158.33 52.43
N HIS A 29 -58.40 158.50 53.69
CA HIS A 29 -57.65 159.29 54.67
C HIS A 29 -56.64 158.39 55.41
N ALA A 30 -55.36 158.55 55.09
CA ALA A 30 -54.27 157.79 55.69
C ALA A 30 -53.19 158.74 56.23
N TRP A 31 -52.83 158.58 57.50
CA TRP A 31 -51.87 159.43 58.22
C TRP A 31 -52.18 160.92 58.08
N THR A 32 -53.45 161.28 58.29
CA THR A 32 -53.89 162.66 58.47
C THR A 32 -53.19 163.26 59.69
N TYR A 33 -52.37 164.29 59.49
CA TYR A 33 -51.61 164.92 60.58
C TYR A 33 -52.37 166.11 61.16
N HIS A 34 -52.52 166.12 62.48
CA HIS A 34 -53.31 167.13 63.20
C HIS A 34 -52.47 167.81 64.28
N TYR A 35 -52.73 169.08 64.59
CA TYR A 35 -51.94 169.83 65.57
C TYR A 35 -52.78 170.74 66.47
N GLY A 36 -52.29 170.99 67.69
CA GLY A 36 -52.94 171.86 68.66
C GLY A 36 -52.81 173.34 68.30
N ASP A 37 -53.88 173.97 67.80
CA ASP A 37 -53.77 175.27 67.13
C ASP A 37 -53.91 176.50 68.06
N LYS A 38 -54.40 176.33 69.29
CA LYS A 38 -54.51 177.42 70.29
C LYS A 38 -53.92 177.08 71.67
N SER A 39 -53.37 175.87 71.82
CA SER A 39 -52.82 175.36 73.08
C SER A 39 -51.32 175.11 72.96
N GLN A 40 -50.54 175.68 73.87
CA GLN A 40 -49.16 175.27 74.11
C GLN A 40 -49.13 174.33 75.32
N LEU A 41 -48.61 173.13 75.13
CA LEU A 41 -48.72 172.00 76.06
C LEU A 41 -47.34 171.44 76.40
N THR A 42 -47.21 170.86 77.60
CA THR A 42 -46.10 169.95 77.92
C THR A 42 -46.23 168.66 77.11
N TRP A 43 -45.11 167.95 76.88
CA TRP A 43 -45.09 166.78 75.98
C TRP A 43 -46.10 165.70 76.39
N GLU A 44 -46.24 165.39 77.69
CA GLU A 44 -47.23 164.41 78.17
C GLU A 44 -48.67 164.85 77.85
N LYS A 45 -49.00 166.14 78.07
CA LYS A 45 -50.32 166.68 77.73
C LYS A 45 -50.56 166.72 76.22
N ALA A 46 -49.52 166.96 75.43
CA ALA A 46 -49.57 166.85 73.98
C ALA A 46 -49.83 165.40 73.52
N ARG A 47 -49.27 164.41 74.23
CA ARG A 47 -49.54 162.99 73.97
C ARG A 47 -50.98 162.61 74.29
N THR A 48 -51.47 162.92 75.49
CA THR A 48 -52.85 162.63 75.88
C THR A 48 -53.84 163.31 74.92
N PHE A 49 -53.58 164.55 74.51
CA PHE A 49 -54.38 165.23 73.48
C PHE A 49 -54.44 164.43 72.17
N CYS A 50 -53.31 163.98 71.64
CA CYS A 50 -53.29 163.20 70.40
C CYS A 50 -54.05 161.86 70.53
N GLN A 51 -53.83 161.12 71.62
CA GLN A 51 -54.48 159.83 71.88
C GLN A 51 -55.99 159.93 72.17
N THR A 52 -56.51 161.13 72.45
CA THR A 52 -57.95 161.35 72.74
C THR A 52 -58.80 161.46 71.46
N SER A 53 -58.19 161.75 70.30
CA SER A 53 -58.92 161.98 69.05
C SER A 53 -58.25 161.45 67.78
N PHE A 54 -57.01 160.96 67.89
CA PHE A 54 -56.19 160.39 66.83
C PHE A 54 -55.44 159.16 67.40
N THR A 55 -54.49 158.57 66.66
CA THR A 55 -53.74 157.39 67.14
C THR A 55 -52.74 157.75 68.25
N ASP A 56 -51.78 158.65 67.98
CA ASP A 56 -50.82 159.15 68.98
C ASP A 56 -50.12 160.43 68.47
N LEU A 57 -49.14 160.96 69.20
CA LEU A 57 -48.13 161.88 68.67
C LEU A 57 -47.39 161.23 67.49
N VAL A 58 -47.06 162.02 66.46
CA VAL A 58 -46.52 161.54 65.17
C VAL A 58 -45.30 160.64 65.33
N ALA A 59 -45.35 159.47 64.68
CA ALA A 59 -44.35 158.42 64.73
C ALA A 59 -43.61 158.28 63.40
N ILE A 60 -42.61 159.14 63.16
CA ILE A 60 -42.08 159.39 61.82
C ILE A 60 -41.22 158.23 61.32
N GLN A 61 -41.59 157.66 60.17
CA GLN A 61 -41.02 156.41 59.66
C GLN A 61 -39.83 156.62 58.73
N ASN A 62 -39.77 157.72 57.98
CA ASN A 62 -38.68 158.02 57.04
C ASN A 62 -38.56 159.52 56.72
N LYS A 63 -37.44 159.92 56.10
CA LYS A 63 -37.15 161.33 55.76
C LYS A 63 -38.16 162.03 54.83
N LYS A 64 -38.84 161.33 53.91
CA LYS A 64 -39.86 161.95 53.03
C LYS A 64 -41.08 162.42 53.83
N GLU A 65 -41.43 161.70 54.89
CA GLU A 65 -42.49 162.08 55.81
C GLU A 65 -42.13 163.38 56.57
N ILE A 66 -40.86 163.56 56.94
CA ILE A 66 -40.37 164.80 57.57
C ILE A 66 -40.41 165.98 56.60
N GLU A 67 -40.00 165.78 55.35
CA GLU A 67 -40.09 166.77 54.28
C GLU A 67 -41.55 167.20 54.07
N TYR A 68 -42.49 166.24 54.03
CA TYR A 68 -43.92 166.48 53.94
C TYR A 68 -44.47 167.27 55.15
N LEU A 69 -44.18 166.83 56.38
CA LEU A 69 -44.60 167.52 57.61
C LEU A 69 -44.07 168.96 57.65
N ASN A 70 -42.80 169.18 57.30
CA ASN A 70 -42.18 170.50 57.23
C ASN A 70 -42.74 171.38 56.09
N ALA A 71 -43.23 170.79 55.00
CA ALA A 71 -43.88 171.52 53.91
C ALA A 71 -45.32 171.92 54.26
N VAL A 72 -46.10 171.04 54.90
CA VAL A 72 -47.53 171.23 55.16
C VAL A 72 -47.78 172.09 56.41
N LEU A 73 -47.15 171.78 57.54
CA LEU A 73 -47.47 172.43 58.84
C LEU A 73 -47.06 173.92 58.87
N PRO A 74 -47.78 174.79 59.59
CA PRO A 74 -47.44 176.22 59.67
C PRO A 74 -46.30 176.48 60.67
N TYR A 75 -45.52 177.53 60.40
CA TYR A 75 -44.47 178.01 61.32
C TYR A 75 -45.06 178.41 62.67
N HIS A 76 -44.38 178.05 63.77
CA HIS A 76 -44.76 178.45 65.12
C HIS A 76 -43.50 178.71 65.96
N PRO A 77 -43.38 179.86 66.67
CA PRO A 77 -42.13 180.26 67.32
C PRO A 77 -41.67 179.32 68.46
N ASN A 78 -42.61 178.63 69.11
CA ASN A 78 -42.31 177.66 70.18
C ASN A 78 -42.28 176.20 69.66
N TYR A 79 -42.32 176.00 68.33
CA TYR A 79 -42.25 174.71 67.64
C TYR A 79 -43.35 173.70 68.06
N TYR A 80 -43.16 172.42 67.68
CA TYR A 80 -44.10 171.32 67.87
C TYR A 80 -43.43 170.13 68.55
N TRP A 81 -44.15 169.44 69.43
CA TRP A 81 -43.75 168.14 70.01
C TRP A 81 -44.05 167.00 69.04
N ILE A 82 -43.11 166.05 68.90
CA ILE A 82 -43.28 164.80 68.12
C ILE A 82 -43.24 163.56 69.01
N GLY A 83 -43.71 162.42 68.50
CA GLY A 83 -43.95 161.18 69.25
C GLY A 83 -42.71 160.36 69.58
N ILE A 84 -41.53 160.97 69.64
CA ILE A 84 -40.29 160.30 70.04
C ILE A 84 -39.82 160.81 71.40
N ARG A 85 -39.47 159.86 72.26
CA ARG A 85 -39.02 160.10 73.64
C ARG A 85 -37.83 159.20 73.96
N LYS A 86 -36.97 159.66 74.85
CA LYS A 86 -35.91 158.85 75.43
C LYS A 86 -36.50 157.93 76.50
N ILE A 87 -36.42 156.63 76.28
CA ILE A 87 -36.89 155.59 77.20
C ILE A 87 -35.75 154.58 77.35
N ASN A 88 -35.28 154.36 78.58
CA ASN A 88 -34.12 153.50 78.88
C ASN A 88 -32.91 153.82 77.98
N ASN A 89 -32.53 155.10 77.92
CA ASN A 89 -31.51 155.69 77.03
C ASN A 89 -31.71 155.53 75.51
N THR A 90 -32.74 154.83 75.04
CA THR A 90 -33.04 154.65 73.62
C THR A 90 -34.09 155.67 73.17
N TRP A 91 -33.94 156.21 71.96
CA TRP A 91 -34.98 157.04 71.33
C TRP A 91 -36.04 156.15 70.67
N THR A 92 -37.27 156.21 71.15
CA THR A 92 -38.36 155.30 70.77
C THR A 92 -39.61 156.07 70.36
N TRP A 93 -40.25 155.65 69.27
CA TRP A 93 -41.54 156.17 68.81
C TRP A 93 -42.66 155.59 69.66
N VAL A 94 -43.26 156.44 70.51
CA VAL A 94 -44.13 155.96 71.60
C VAL A 94 -45.49 155.42 71.11
N GLY A 95 -45.95 155.84 69.94
CA GLY A 95 -47.22 155.38 69.32
C GLY A 95 -47.13 154.05 68.57
N THR A 96 -45.92 153.64 68.15
CA THR A 96 -45.70 152.36 67.44
C THR A 96 -44.86 151.36 68.22
N GLY A 97 -44.25 151.78 69.34
CA GLY A 97 -43.30 150.98 70.12
C GLY A 97 -41.95 150.73 69.42
N LYS A 98 -41.77 151.19 68.18
CA LYS A 98 -40.55 150.96 67.38
C LYS A 98 -39.43 151.91 67.82
N ILE A 99 -38.22 151.38 67.93
CA ILE A 99 -37.00 152.18 68.10
C ILE A 99 -36.74 153.08 66.87
N LEU A 100 -36.03 154.18 67.05
CA LEU A 100 -35.65 155.07 65.96
C LEU A 100 -34.74 154.35 64.94
N THR A 101 -35.14 154.37 63.67
CA THR A 101 -34.31 153.91 62.55
C THR A 101 -33.45 155.04 62.00
N LYS A 102 -32.27 154.72 61.45
CA LYS A 102 -31.40 155.70 60.75
C LYS A 102 -32.04 156.31 59.50
N GLU A 103 -33.09 155.68 58.98
CA GLU A 103 -33.89 156.16 57.85
C GLU A 103 -34.83 157.31 58.25
N ALA A 104 -35.35 157.29 59.48
CA ALA A 104 -36.12 158.37 60.07
C ALA A 104 -35.25 159.46 60.73
N GLU A 105 -34.08 159.10 61.28
CA GLU A 105 -33.24 159.99 62.08
C GLU A 105 -32.91 161.34 61.42
N ASN A 106 -33.28 162.46 62.08
CA ASN A 106 -33.13 163.81 61.52
C ASN A 106 -32.85 164.93 62.56
N TRP A 107 -31.89 164.72 63.46
CA TRP A 107 -31.43 165.74 64.41
C TRP A 107 -30.83 166.99 63.73
N ALA A 108 -30.86 168.11 64.46
CA ALA A 108 -30.14 169.34 64.12
C ALA A 108 -28.63 169.24 64.44
N VAL A 109 -27.83 170.18 63.95
CA VAL A 109 -26.37 170.19 64.13
C VAL A 109 -26.00 170.37 65.61
N LYS A 110 -25.32 169.35 66.15
CA LYS A 110 -24.94 169.15 67.58
C LYS A 110 -26.05 168.65 68.50
N GLU A 111 -27.20 168.26 67.95
CA GLU A 111 -28.29 167.64 68.70
C GLU A 111 -28.33 166.11 68.48
N PRO A 112 -28.81 165.30 69.46
CA PRO A 112 -29.34 165.70 70.77
C PRO A 112 -28.21 165.96 71.80
N ASN A 113 -28.33 167.03 72.59
CA ASN A 113 -27.27 167.55 73.46
C ASN A 113 -27.52 167.40 74.98
N ASN A 114 -28.75 167.13 75.43
CA ASN A 114 -29.16 167.04 76.84
C ASN A 114 -28.67 168.21 77.75
N LYS A 115 -28.64 169.43 77.21
CA LYS A 115 -28.13 170.66 77.82
C LYS A 115 -28.90 171.04 79.08
N GLY A 116 -28.22 170.88 80.21
CA GLY A 116 -28.76 171.16 81.54
C GLY A 116 -29.53 169.99 82.18
N MET A 117 -29.43 168.78 81.60
CA MET A 117 -30.09 167.55 82.05
C MET A 117 -31.61 167.50 81.86
N ASN A 118 -32.09 166.28 81.68
CA ASN A 118 -33.49 165.83 81.53
C ASN A 118 -34.23 166.41 80.31
N GLN A 119 -33.57 166.40 79.14
CA GLN A 119 -34.20 166.69 77.83
C GLN A 119 -34.63 165.39 77.13
N ASP A 120 -35.60 164.66 77.70
CA ASP A 120 -36.01 163.34 77.21
C ASP A 120 -37.12 163.37 76.13
N CYS A 121 -37.59 164.55 75.73
CA CYS A 121 -38.66 164.74 74.75
C CYS A 121 -38.19 165.55 73.54
N VAL A 122 -38.79 165.33 72.37
CA VAL A 122 -38.25 165.88 71.10
C VAL A 122 -39.21 166.81 70.39
N GLU A 123 -38.69 167.96 69.96
CA GLU A 123 -39.39 168.93 69.13
C GLU A 123 -38.92 168.91 67.66
N ILE A 124 -39.76 169.39 66.75
CA ILE A 124 -39.46 169.55 65.33
C ILE A 124 -39.52 171.03 64.88
N TYR A 125 -38.46 171.49 64.20
CA TYR A 125 -38.29 172.85 63.71
C TYR A 125 -39.05 173.11 62.39
N ILE A 126 -40.39 173.03 62.42
CA ILE A 126 -41.23 173.36 61.26
C ILE A 126 -40.93 174.77 60.72
N LYS A 127 -40.55 174.85 59.44
CA LYS A 127 -40.35 176.10 58.66
C LYS A 127 -39.40 177.13 59.31
N ARG A 128 -38.42 176.68 60.10
CA ARG A 128 -37.40 177.54 60.73
C ARG A 128 -36.39 178.04 59.70
N ASN A 129 -36.02 179.33 59.74
CA ASN A 129 -35.11 179.99 58.78
C ASN A 129 -33.73 179.32 58.62
N LYS A 130 -33.30 178.52 59.59
CA LYS A 130 -32.20 177.55 59.48
C LYS A 130 -32.67 176.23 60.08
N GLU A 131 -32.22 175.12 59.51
CA GLU A 131 -32.50 173.76 60.02
C GLU A 131 -33.99 173.42 60.11
N ALA A 132 -34.76 173.80 59.08
CA ALA A 132 -36.17 173.42 58.95
C ALA A 132 -36.33 171.88 58.93
N GLY A 133 -37.37 171.38 59.60
CA GLY A 133 -37.67 169.94 59.73
C GLY A 133 -36.71 169.15 60.63
N LYS A 134 -35.63 169.76 61.13
CA LYS A 134 -34.69 169.11 62.06
C LYS A 134 -35.25 169.00 63.47
N TRP A 135 -34.68 168.08 64.25
CA TRP A 135 -35.14 167.77 65.61
C TRP A 135 -34.23 168.30 66.73
N ASN A 136 -34.89 168.80 67.77
CA ASN A 136 -34.47 169.26 69.09
C ASN A 136 -34.68 168.26 70.25
N ASP A 137 -33.70 167.85 71.06
CA ASP A 137 -34.05 167.34 72.40
C ASP A 137 -34.32 168.49 73.38
N GLU A 138 -35.43 168.42 74.12
CA GLU A 138 -35.89 169.49 74.98
C GLU A 138 -36.64 168.96 76.20
N ARG A 139 -36.62 169.73 77.29
CA ARG A 139 -37.28 169.36 78.55
C ARG A 139 -38.78 169.24 78.31
N CYS A 140 -39.34 168.06 78.60
CA CYS A 140 -40.75 167.71 78.41
C CYS A 140 -41.77 168.71 79.03
N THR A 141 -41.32 169.52 80.00
CA THR A 141 -42.08 170.57 80.69
C THR A 141 -42.22 171.89 79.90
N LYS A 142 -41.55 172.03 78.76
CA LYS A 142 -41.72 173.20 77.87
C LYS A 142 -43.08 173.16 77.15
N MET A 143 -43.64 174.33 76.90
CA MET A 143 -44.94 174.49 76.26
C MET A 143 -44.77 174.63 74.74
N LYS A 144 -45.28 173.65 73.97
CA LYS A 144 -45.22 173.60 72.50
C LYS A 144 -46.54 173.08 71.92
N ARG A 145 -46.75 173.16 70.61
CA ARG A 145 -47.94 172.58 69.97
C ARG A 145 -47.82 171.05 69.89
N ALA A 146 -48.92 170.31 70.06
CA ALA A 146 -48.96 168.87 69.78
C ALA A 146 -48.97 168.60 68.26
N LEU A 147 -48.44 167.47 67.81
CA LEU A 147 -48.53 166.99 66.42
C LEU A 147 -48.84 165.48 66.38
N CYS A 148 -49.99 165.12 65.84
CA CYS A 148 -50.65 163.82 65.94
C CYS A 148 -50.81 163.12 64.57
N TYR A 149 -51.11 161.81 64.55
CA TYR A 149 -51.34 161.01 63.32
C TYR A 149 -52.49 159.98 63.46
N GLN A 150 -52.91 159.35 62.36
CA GLN A 150 -53.90 158.26 62.33
C GLN A 150 -53.53 157.14 61.31
N ALA A 151 -53.52 155.87 61.73
CA ALA A 151 -53.03 154.72 60.93
C ALA A 151 -54.06 154.08 59.97
N SER A 152 -53.66 153.10 59.13
CA SER A 152 -54.48 152.61 58.00
C SER A 152 -54.52 151.10 57.73
N CYS A 153 -53.59 150.29 58.24
CA CYS A 153 -53.65 148.83 58.09
C CYS A 153 -54.73 148.18 59.00
N HIS A 154 -55.39 147.12 58.49
CA HIS A 154 -56.41 146.37 59.24
C HIS A 154 -56.21 144.84 59.08
N PRO A 155 -56.55 143.99 60.07
CA PRO A 155 -56.32 142.53 59.98
C PRO A 155 -56.95 141.82 58.78
N SER A 156 -57.98 142.41 58.16
CA SER A 156 -58.68 141.89 56.99
C SER A 156 -58.07 142.29 55.63
N SER A 157 -57.03 143.13 55.62
CA SER A 157 -56.42 143.69 54.40
C SER A 157 -55.86 142.60 53.48
N CYS A 158 -55.01 141.73 54.03
CA CYS A 158 -54.28 140.71 53.26
C CYS A 158 -54.80 139.28 53.54
N ASN A 159 -54.20 138.31 52.89
CA ASN A 159 -54.50 136.88 53.01
C ASN A 159 -53.51 136.22 53.99
N GLU A 160 -53.82 135.07 54.58
CA GLU A 160 -52.92 134.32 55.49
C GLU A 160 -51.58 133.95 54.85
N ARG A 161 -51.50 134.01 53.52
CA ARG A 161 -50.32 133.74 52.69
C ARG A 161 -49.50 135.01 52.38
N SER A 162 -49.66 136.06 53.19
CA SER A 162 -49.03 137.37 53.00
C SER A 162 -48.96 138.24 54.25
N GLU A 163 -48.02 139.19 54.27
CA GLU A 163 -47.89 140.24 55.29
C GLU A 163 -48.42 141.59 54.77
N CYS A 164 -48.92 142.46 55.66
CA CYS A 164 -49.55 143.74 55.34
C CYS A 164 -48.66 144.94 55.72
N VAL A 165 -48.35 145.82 54.76
CA VAL A 165 -47.35 146.89 54.92
C VAL A 165 -47.98 148.28 54.69
N GLU A 166 -47.83 149.17 55.67
CA GLU A 166 -48.22 150.59 55.62
C GLU A 166 -47.38 151.38 54.60
N THR A 167 -48.01 152.29 53.86
CA THR A 167 -47.35 153.21 52.91
C THR A 167 -47.99 154.60 52.97
N ILE A 168 -47.34 155.62 52.37
CA ILE A 168 -47.90 156.99 52.33
C ILE A 168 -49.20 156.97 51.49
N GLY A 169 -50.35 157.00 52.16
CA GLY A 169 -51.68 157.03 51.55
C GLY A 169 -52.44 155.70 51.49
N ASN A 170 -51.79 154.54 51.74
CA ASN A 170 -52.40 153.22 51.49
C ASN A 170 -51.65 152.06 52.19
N TYR A 171 -52.11 150.81 52.03
CA TYR A 171 -51.35 149.60 52.38
C TYR A 171 -51.03 148.73 51.16
N THR A 172 -50.13 147.74 51.31
CA THR A 172 -49.84 146.69 50.30
C THR A 172 -49.67 145.31 50.95
N CYS A 173 -49.84 144.23 50.17
CA CYS A 173 -49.71 142.83 50.62
C CYS A 173 -48.49 142.15 49.99
N GLN A 174 -47.65 141.49 50.81
CA GLN A 174 -46.43 140.81 50.36
C GLN A 174 -46.59 139.28 50.42
N CYS A 175 -46.62 138.61 49.26
CA CYS A 175 -46.92 137.17 49.14
C CYS A 175 -45.77 136.24 49.56
N TYR A 176 -46.13 135.08 50.14
CA TYR A 176 -45.21 133.96 50.34
C TYR A 176 -44.89 133.22 49.03
N PRO A 177 -43.70 132.57 48.91
CA PRO A 177 -43.26 131.92 47.68
C PRO A 177 -44.23 130.87 47.12
N GLY A 178 -44.48 130.96 45.81
CA GLY A 178 -45.38 130.08 45.07
C GLY A 178 -46.83 130.58 44.99
N PHE A 179 -47.14 131.70 45.67
CA PHE A 179 -48.43 132.39 45.59
C PHE A 179 -48.28 133.79 44.98
N PHE A 180 -49.30 134.24 44.24
CA PHE A 180 -49.29 135.54 43.57
C PHE A 180 -50.70 136.11 43.36
N GLY A 181 -50.78 137.38 42.94
CA GLY A 181 -52.02 138.16 42.84
C GLY A 181 -52.11 139.24 43.92
N PRO A 182 -53.03 140.23 43.80
CA PRO A 182 -53.12 141.37 44.70
C PRO A 182 -53.46 140.98 46.16
N ARG A 183 -54.01 139.78 46.38
CA ARG A 183 -54.24 139.18 47.70
C ARG A 183 -53.65 137.76 47.80
N CYS A 184 -52.62 137.48 46.99
CA CYS A 184 -51.87 136.22 46.96
C CYS A 184 -52.77 134.97 46.76
N GLU A 185 -53.82 135.13 45.94
CA GLU A 185 -54.91 134.19 45.73
C GLU A 185 -54.59 133.04 44.74
N HIS A 186 -53.61 133.24 43.85
CA HIS A 186 -53.22 132.26 42.83
C HIS A 186 -52.00 131.45 43.26
N VAL A 187 -51.87 130.22 42.73
CA VAL A 187 -50.72 129.33 42.94
C VAL A 187 -50.00 129.08 41.61
N ALA A 188 -48.67 129.05 41.64
CA ALA A 188 -47.86 128.71 40.46
C ALA A 188 -48.15 127.29 39.95
N LYS A 189 -48.14 127.10 38.62
CA LYS A 189 -48.35 125.82 37.94
C LYS A 189 -47.19 125.50 37.02
N CYS A 190 -46.86 124.22 36.94
CA CYS A 190 -45.87 123.67 36.03
C CYS A 190 -46.51 123.11 34.76
N ARG A 191 -45.69 122.89 33.71
CA ARG A 191 -46.12 122.26 32.47
C ARG A 191 -46.74 120.87 32.75
N ASP A 192 -47.79 120.54 32.01
CA ASP A 192 -48.46 119.24 32.09
C ASP A 192 -47.52 118.10 31.64
N LEU A 193 -47.67 116.91 32.22
CA LEU A 193 -46.82 115.74 31.97
C LEU A 193 -47.60 114.53 31.40
N ASP A 194 -48.91 114.64 31.18
CA ASP A 194 -49.76 113.52 30.70
C ASP A 194 -49.44 113.09 29.25
N ALA A 195 -48.64 113.87 28.51
CA ALA A 195 -48.26 113.62 27.11
C ALA A 195 -47.17 112.53 26.92
N VAL A 196 -46.85 111.76 27.97
CA VAL A 196 -45.87 110.66 27.91
C VAL A 196 -46.51 109.43 27.25
N HIS A 197 -45.93 108.97 26.14
CA HIS A 197 -46.32 107.74 25.44
C HIS A 197 -45.07 106.91 25.12
N GLY A 198 -45.14 105.60 25.33
CA GLY A 198 -44.00 104.68 25.20
C GLY A 198 -43.76 103.90 26.51
N PRO A 199 -42.60 103.23 26.67
CA PRO A 199 -42.30 102.34 27.80
C PRO A 199 -41.97 103.08 29.11
N LEU A 200 -42.50 104.30 29.31
CA LEU A 200 -42.25 105.18 30.45
C LEU A 200 -43.56 105.41 31.22
N VAL A 201 -43.61 104.91 32.45
CA VAL A 201 -44.75 104.96 33.36
C VAL A 201 -44.60 106.14 34.32
N LEU A 202 -45.68 106.91 34.48
CA LEU A 202 -45.76 108.13 35.29
C LEU A 202 -46.72 107.96 36.47
N ASN A 203 -46.36 108.46 37.65
CA ASN A 203 -47.22 108.49 38.84
C ASN A 203 -47.05 109.81 39.61
N CYS A 204 -48.12 110.56 39.87
CA CYS A 204 -48.05 111.93 40.39
C CYS A 204 -48.93 112.20 41.62
N SER A 205 -48.48 113.15 42.44
CA SER A 205 -49.17 113.67 43.63
C SER A 205 -49.32 115.20 43.55
N HIS A 206 -50.48 115.72 43.92
CA HIS A 206 -50.93 117.09 43.59
C HIS A 206 -51.59 117.84 44.77
N PRO A 207 -50.82 118.22 45.82
CA PRO A 207 -51.39 118.75 47.06
C PRO A 207 -52.05 120.14 46.94
N LEU A 208 -51.68 120.93 45.92
CA LEU A 208 -52.24 122.27 45.65
C LEU A 208 -52.96 122.36 44.29
N GLY A 209 -53.46 121.21 43.80
CA GLY A 209 -54.06 121.06 42.46
C GLY A 209 -53.10 120.48 41.41
N LYS A 210 -53.67 119.98 40.30
CA LYS A 210 -52.94 119.26 39.24
C LYS A 210 -51.77 120.11 38.71
N PHE A 211 -50.57 119.55 38.79
CA PHE A 211 -49.30 120.18 38.41
C PHE A 211 -49.03 121.58 39.02
N SER A 212 -49.69 121.93 40.13
CA SER A 212 -49.37 123.13 40.92
C SER A 212 -48.08 122.97 41.73
N TYR A 213 -47.53 124.08 42.24
CA TYR A 213 -46.43 124.12 43.22
C TYR A 213 -46.58 123.04 44.31
N ARG A 214 -45.47 122.38 44.65
CA ARG A 214 -45.37 121.18 45.52
C ARG A 214 -45.92 119.87 44.95
N SER A 215 -46.39 119.84 43.69
CA SER A 215 -46.62 118.56 43.00
C SER A 215 -45.32 117.76 42.90
N ASN A 216 -45.41 116.43 43.04
CA ASN A 216 -44.27 115.51 42.90
C ASN A 216 -44.68 114.30 42.04
N CYS A 217 -43.87 114.00 41.03
CA CYS A 217 -44.12 112.97 40.02
C CYS A 217 -42.94 112.00 39.93
N GLY A 218 -43.20 110.70 40.11
CA GLY A 218 -42.24 109.62 39.93
C GLY A 218 -42.35 108.94 38.57
N PHE A 219 -41.23 108.38 38.10
CA PHE A 219 -41.07 107.75 36.79
C PHE A 219 -40.47 106.34 36.91
N SER A 220 -40.96 105.40 36.10
CA SER A 220 -40.43 104.03 36.00
C SER A 220 -40.55 103.51 34.56
N CYS A 221 -39.80 102.47 34.19
CA CYS A 221 -39.85 101.89 32.85
C CYS A 221 -40.55 100.53 32.81
N ASP A 222 -41.08 100.18 31.64
CA ASP A 222 -41.57 98.84 31.33
C ASP A 222 -40.45 97.78 31.33
N TYR A 223 -40.88 96.52 31.40
CA TYR A 223 -39.99 95.36 31.56
C TYR A 223 -39.02 95.21 30.37
N GLY A 224 -37.72 95.11 30.66
CA GLY A 224 -36.64 95.05 29.66
C GLY A 224 -36.00 96.41 29.32
N PHE A 225 -36.52 97.52 29.87
CA PHE A 225 -35.96 98.86 29.71
C PHE A 225 -35.25 99.35 30.99
N GLN A 226 -34.48 100.43 30.89
CA GLN A 226 -33.80 101.12 31.98
C GLN A 226 -34.11 102.63 31.93
N LEU A 227 -34.37 103.22 33.10
CA LEU A 227 -34.58 104.66 33.22
C LEU A 227 -33.25 105.42 33.08
N SER A 228 -33.26 106.41 32.20
CA SER A 228 -32.16 107.35 31.96
C SER A 228 -32.64 108.76 32.28
N GLY A 229 -32.10 109.35 33.36
CA GLY A 229 -32.55 110.63 33.91
C GLY A 229 -33.11 110.53 35.34
N PRO A 230 -33.67 111.62 35.89
CA PRO A 230 -34.14 111.68 37.27
C PRO A 230 -35.44 110.89 37.47
N ALA A 231 -35.47 110.01 38.48
CA ALA A 231 -36.64 109.19 38.80
C ALA A 231 -37.83 109.96 39.42
N THR A 232 -37.62 111.22 39.84
CA THR A 232 -38.68 112.09 40.38
C THR A 232 -38.52 113.54 39.93
N LEU A 233 -39.63 114.22 39.66
CA LEU A 233 -39.70 115.65 39.36
C LEU A 233 -40.66 116.36 40.33
N GLN A 234 -40.25 117.51 40.88
CA GLN A 234 -41.08 118.34 41.76
C GLN A 234 -41.37 119.71 41.14
N CYS A 235 -42.59 120.22 41.32
CA CYS A 235 -43.01 121.52 40.79
C CYS A 235 -42.63 122.65 41.76
N LEU A 236 -41.81 123.59 41.28
CA LEU A 236 -41.18 124.68 42.04
C LEU A 236 -42.07 125.93 42.15
N PRO A 237 -41.78 126.88 43.07
CA PRO A 237 -42.51 128.15 43.20
C PRO A 237 -42.54 129.00 41.91
N SER A 238 -41.60 128.76 40.99
CA SER A 238 -41.46 129.45 39.70
C SER A 238 -42.37 128.92 38.59
N GLY A 239 -43.08 127.80 38.80
CA GLY A 239 -43.82 127.12 37.72
C GLY A 239 -42.95 126.24 36.81
N ASN A 240 -41.73 125.90 37.22
CA ASN A 240 -40.88 124.92 36.53
C ASN A 240 -40.74 123.62 37.34
N TRP A 241 -40.53 122.50 36.64
CA TRP A 241 -40.09 121.25 37.26
C TRP A 241 -38.61 121.32 37.66
N THR A 242 -38.19 120.46 38.59
CA THR A 242 -36.78 120.36 39.03
C THR A 242 -35.80 119.94 37.94
N ALA A 243 -36.27 119.27 36.88
CA ALA A 243 -35.48 118.84 35.72
C ALA A 243 -36.40 118.48 34.54
N GLU A 244 -35.80 118.08 33.42
CA GLU A 244 -36.50 117.49 32.26
C GLU A 244 -36.97 116.05 32.54
N THR A 245 -37.92 115.57 31.74
CA THR A 245 -38.47 114.20 31.86
C THR A 245 -37.43 113.14 31.48
N PRO A 246 -37.27 112.07 32.27
CA PRO A 246 -36.38 110.95 31.93
C PRO A 246 -36.88 110.18 30.70
N GLN A 247 -36.02 109.33 30.14
CA GLN A 247 -36.33 108.41 29.04
C GLN A 247 -36.10 106.95 29.45
N CYS A 248 -36.76 106.02 28.75
CA CYS A 248 -36.55 104.58 28.93
C CYS A 248 -35.76 104.02 27.75
N ILE A 249 -34.51 103.64 27.99
CA ILE A 249 -33.63 103.00 27.01
C ILE A 249 -33.75 101.48 27.11
N VAL A 250 -33.66 100.75 25.99
CA VAL A 250 -33.71 99.28 26.01
C VAL A 250 -32.43 98.71 26.64
N ARG A 251 -32.51 97.54 27.29
CA ARG A 251 -31.32 96.82 27.74
C ARG A 251 -30.69 96.05 26.59
N GLU A 252 -29.39 96.24 26.41
CA GLU A 252 -28.56 95.53 25.43
C GLU A 252 -27.84 94.34 26.09
N CYS A 253 -27.75 93.23 25.38
CA CYS A 253 -26.88 92.10 25.73
C CYS A 253 -25.50 92.27 25.10
N GLN A 254 -24.50 91.54 25.63
CA GLN A 254 -23.17 91.47 25.02
C GLN A 254 -23.25 91.05 23.55
N ARG A 255 -22.58 91.79 22.65
CA ARG A 255 -22.46 91.41 21.22
C ARG A 255 -21.79 90.04 21.08
N ILE A 256 -22.38 89.18 20.25
CA ILE A 256 -21.85 87.83 19.94
C ILE A 256 -21.27 87.82 18.52
N GLU A 257 -20.15 87.12 18.36
CA GLU A 257 -19.53 86.81 17.06
C GLU A 257 -19.83 85.35 16.65
N SER A 258 -19.70 85.03 15.36
CA SER A 258 -19.85 83.67 14.86
C SER A 258 -18.76 82.73 15.40
N PRO A 259 -19.08 81.56 15.95
CA PRO A 259 -18.07 80.60 16.37
C PRO A 259 -17.23 80.12 15.18
N ALA A 260 -15.97 79.75 15.43
CA ALA A 260 -15.09 79.22 14.37
C ALA A 260 -15.72 77.97 13.74
N ARG A 261 -15.78 77.94 12.39
CA ARG A 261 -16.49 76.92 11.60
C ARG A 261 -17.98 76.79 11.92
N GLY A 262 -18.61 77.89 12.30
CA GLY A 262 -20.05 77.99 12.45
C GLY A 262 -20.60 79.35 12.01
N THR A 263 -21.91 79.37 11.82
CA THR A 263 -22.68 80.54 11.39
C THR A 263 -23.66 80.93 12.48
N ILE A 264 -23.82 82.24 12.70
CA ILE A 264 -24.83 82.83 13.58
C ILE A 264 -25.88 83.56 12.73
N ASN A 265 -27.15 83.44 13.11
CA ASN A 265 -28.26 84.18 12.50
C ASN A 265 -29.14 84.76 13.63
N CYS A 266 -29.22 86.09 13.73
CA CYS A 266 -29.92 86.78 14.82
C CYS A 266 -31.16 87.52 14.33
N ILE A 267 -32.27 87.34 15.04
CA ILE A 267 -33.51 88.11 14.89
C ILE A 267 -33.53 89.16 15.99
N ASN A 268 -33.41 90.44 15.62
CA ASN A 268 -33.27 91.59 16.52
C ASN A 268 -34.52 92.49 16.44
N PRO A 269 -35.58 92.28 17.26
CA PRO A 269 -36.88 92.92 17.05
C PRO A 269 -37.02 94.34 17.60
N ILE A 270 -36.09 94.81 18.44
CA ILE A 270 -36.10 96.16 19.05
C ILE A 270 -34.83 96.95 18.68
N GLY A 271 -33.68 96.28 18.70
CA GLY A 271 -32.37 96.82 18.36
C GLY A 271 -31.32 95.71 18.38
N ASP A 272 -30.14 95.94 17.84
CA ASP A 272 -29.12 94.88 17.68
C ASP A 272 -28.66 94.32 19.02
N PHE A 273 -28.86 93.01 19.22
CA PHE A 273 -28.58 92.31 20.48
C PHE A 273 -29.31 92.88 21.71
N ALA A 274 -30.37 93.68 21.51
CA ALA A 274 -31.23 94.20 22.57
C ALA A 274 -32.18 93.13 23.15
N TYR A 275 -32.85 93.44 24.26
CA TYR A 275 -33.92 92.63 24.85
C TYR A 275 -34.86 92.02 23.79
N ASN A 276 -35.17 90.73 23.96
CA ASN A 276 -35.96 89.89 23.05
C ASN A 276 -35.28 89.56 21.70
N SER A 277 -34.02 89.94 21.48
CA SER A 277 -33.22 89.42 20.35
C SER A 277 -32.94 87.92 20.54
N THR A 278 -32.97 87.14 19.46
CA THR A 278 -32.72 85.70 19.48
C THR A 278 -31.78 85.28 18.36
N CYS A 279 -30.68 84.62 18.71
CA CYS A 279 -29.64 84.14 17.80
C CYS A 279 -29.62 82.62 17.72
N TYR A 280 -29.58 82.10 16.50
CA TYR A 280 -29.48 80.68 16.16
C TYR A 280 -28.08 80.35 15.65
N PHE A 281 -27.59 79.15 15.98
CA PHE A 281 -26.24 78.68 15.65
C PHE A 281 -26.28 77.37 14.85
N SER A 282 -25.34 77.23 13.92
CA SER A 282 -25.10 76.01 13.13
C SER A 282 -23.63 75.90 12.74
N CYS A 283 -23.14 74.69 12.50
CA CYS A 283 -21.73 74.42 12.15
C CYS A 283 -21.55 74.06 10.67
N GLU A 284 -20.31 74.16 10.18
CA GLU A 284 -19.88 73.60 8.89
C GLU A 284 -20.07 72.07 8.87
N PRO A 285 -20.31 71.44 7.70
CA PRO A 285 -20.45 69.99 7.60
C PRO A 285 -19.23 69.23 8.17
N GLY A 286 -19.48 68.25 9.03
CA GLY A 286 -18.44 67.51 9.75
C GLY A 286 -17.97 68.15 11.06
N PHE A 287 -18.62 69.25 11.47
CA PHE A 287 -18.53 69.82 12.82
C PHE A 287 -19.90 69.76 13.49
N GLU A 288 -19.95 69.40 14.76
CA GLU A 288 -21.17 69.41 15.58
C GLU A 288 -21.14 70.52 16.64
N LEU A 289 -22.30 70.90 17.17
CA LEU A 289 -22.48 72.09 18.00
C LEU A 289 -22.51 71.74 19.49
N LEU A 290 -21.42 72.02 20.21
CA LEU A 290 -21.35 71.91 21.67
C LEU A 290 -21.91 73.18 22.33
N GLY A 291 -23.13 73.09 22.87
CA GLY A 291 -23.80 74.17 23.61
C GLY A 291 -25.26 74.37 23.19
N SER A 292 -25.85 75.52 23.52
CA SER A 292 -27.22 75.82 23.11
C SER A 292 -27.28 76.23 21.63
N LYS A 293 -28.15 75.57 20.86
CA LYS A 293 -28.44 75.93 19.45
C LYS A 293 -29.10 77.30 19.30
N THR A 294 -29.69 77.83 20.37
CA THR A 294 -30.40 79.11 20.39
C THR A 294 -30.04 79.90 21.66
N LEU A 295 -29.73 81.18 21.51
CA LEU A 295 -29.54 82.12 22.61
C LEU A 295 -30.55 83.27 22.48
N SER A 296 -31.18 83.67 23.58
CA SER A 296 -32.11 84.81 23.61
C SER A 296 -31.66 85.85 24.64
N CYS A 297 -31.78 87.13 24.30
CA CYS A 297 -31.43 88.25 25.16
C CYS A 297 -32.58 88.56 26.13
N ASN A 298 -32.34 88.32 27.42
CA ASN A 298 -33.36 88.43 28.46
C ASN A 298 -33.56 89.88 28.94
N ALA A 299 -34.53 90.09 29.84
CA ALA A 299 -34.84 91.41 30.39
C ALA A 299 -33.80 91.98 31.37
N SER A 300 -32.75 91.24 31.75
CA SER A 300 -31.61 91.77 32.52
C SER A 300 -30.43 92.22 31.64
N GLY A 301 -30.50 92.06 30.31
CA GLY A 301 -29.37 92.33 29.41
C GLY A 301 -28.35 91.19 29.37
N GLN A 302 -28.80 89.95 29.57
CA GLN A 302 -27.97 88.75 29.54
C GLN A 302 -28.53 87.69 28.58
N TRP A 303 -27.64 86.90 27.99
CA TRP A 303 -28.03 85.74 27.18
C TRP A 303 -28.47 84.57 28.05
N THR A 304 -29.39 83.74 27.54
CA THR A 304 -29.88 82.53 28.21
C THR A 304 -28.81 81.48 28.49
N SER A 305 -27.68 81.49 27.77
CA SER A 305 -26.53 80.58 27.95
C SER A 305 -25.27 81.20 27.32
N SER A 306 -24.12 80.55 27.50
CA SER A 306 -22.88 80.89 26.80
C SER A 306 -22.95 80.59 25.31
N THR A 307 -22.09 81.26 24.52
CA THR A 307 -21.88 80.97 23.09
C THR A 307 -21.48 79.51 22.86
N PRO A 308 -22.15 78.77 21.95
CA PRO A 308 -21.77 77.41 21.62
C PRO A 308 -20.49 77.36 20.76
N VAL A 309 -19.84 76.21 20.73
CA VAL A 309 -18.61 75.97 19.96
C VAL A 309 -18.87 74.86 18.93
N CYS A 310 -18.29 74.98 17.74
CA CYS A 310 -18.29 73.91 16.74
C CYS A 310 -17.00 73.08 16.87
N HIS A 311 -17.11 71.78 17.12
CA HIS A 311 -15.97 70.85 17.15
C HIS A 311 -16.12 69.76 16.09
N ALA A 312 -15.00 69.24 15.59
CA ALA A 312 -15.01 68.21 14.54
C ALA A 312 -15.63 66.91 15.07
N VAL A 313 -16.52 66.30 14.28
CA VAL A 313 -17.19 65.05 14.66
C VAL A 313 -16.16 63.94 14.86
N GLN A 314 -16.29 63.19 15.94
CA GLN A 314 -15.35 62.16 16.38
C GLN A 314 -15.76 60.78 15.82
N CYS A 315 -14.93 60.19 14.96
CA CYS A 315 -15.09 58.79 14.58
C CYS A 315 -14.50 57.84 15.65
N GLN A 316 -14.93 56.57 15.60
CA GLN A 316 -14.38 55.50 16.43
C GLN A 316 -12.85 55.40 16.26
N ARG A 317 -12.09 55.33 17.36
CA ARG A 317 -10.64 55.07 17.31
C ARG A 317 -10.39 53.70 16.68
N LEU A 318 -9.57 53.70 15.62
CA LEU A 318 -9.15 52.47 14.94
C LEU A 318 -7.89 51.89 15.59
N LEU A 319 -7.69 50.59 15.40
CA LEU A 319 -6.47 49.86 15.75
C LEU A 319 -5.91 49.21 14.48
N ALA A 320 -4.59 48.98 14.44
CA ALA A 320 -3.99 48.18 13.38
C ALA A 320 -4.53 46.73 13.43
N PRO A 321 -4.81 46.10 12.27
CA PRO A 321 -5.20 44.70 12.24
C PRO A 321 -4.06 43.79 12.71
N ALA A 322 -4.40 42.60 13.23
CA ALA A 322 -3.40 41.59 13.54
C ALA A 322 -2.63 41.21 12.27
N HIS A 323 -1.29 41.10 12.38
CA HIS A 323 -0.39 40.90 11.23
C HIS A 323 -0.43 42.01 10.17
N GLY A 324 -0.76 43.24 10.61
CA GLY A 324 -0.61 44.45 9.82
C GLY A 324 -0.21 45.66 10.65
N ASN A 325 -0.09 46.80 9.98
CA ASN A 325 0.13 48.12 10.55
C ASN A 325 -0.92 49.10 10.00
N SER A 326 -1.01 50.27 10.64
CA SER A 326 -1.88 51.36 10.21
C SER A 326 -1.14 52.69 10.34
N THR A 327 -1.20 53.52 9.30
CA THR A 327 -0.70 54.90 9.33
C THR A 327 -1.89 55.85 9.20
N CYS A 328 -2.07 56.74 10.18
CA CYS A 328 -3.20 57.67 10.23
C CYS A 328 -2.73 59.12 10.19
N PHE A 329 -3.38 59.91 9.35
CA PHE A 329 -3.20 61.35 9.21
C PHE A 329 -4.45 62.06 9.76
N HIS A 330 -4.25 62.98 10.69
CA HIS A 330 -5.32 63.64 11.45
C HIS A 330 -5.33 65.14 11.17
N LEU A 331 -6.38 65.66 10.52
CA LEU A 331 -6.42 67.05 10.05
C LEU A 331 -6.92 68.05 11.11
N HIS A 332 -7.96 67.69 11.87
CA HIS A 332 -8.53 68.53 12.93
C HIS A 332 -8.29 67.99 14.34
N GLY A 333 -8.06 66.67 14.48
CA GLY A 333 -7.75 65.98 15.73
C GLY A 333 -7.75 64.45 15.57
N GLU A 334 -7.26 63.73 16.58
CA GLU A 334 -7.17 62.25 16.57
C GLU A 334 -8.52 61.59 16.22
N PHE A 335 -8.55 60.85 15.10
CA PHE A 335 -9.73 60.13 14.59
C PHE A 335 -11.00 61.01 14.39
N GLN A 336 -10.84 62.33 14.25
CA GLN A 336 -11.93 63.26 13.93
C GLN A 336 -12.16 63.39 12.42
N TYR A 337 -13.23 64.09 12.02
CA TYR A 337 -13.60 64.37 10.62
C TYR A 337 -12.38 64.64 9.72
N GLN A 338 -12.39 64.07 8.51
CA GLN A 338 -11.30 64.11 7.53
C GLN A 338 -9.99 63.42 7.94
N SER A 339 -9.92 62.77 9.12
CA SER A 339 -8.85 61.80 9.39
C SER A 339 -8.84 60.70 8.33
N ASN A 340 -7.67 60.33 7.84
CA ASN A 340 -7.47 59.27 6.86
C ASN A 340 -6.49 58.24 7.45
N CYS A 341 -6.86 56.97 7.44
CA CYS A 341 -6.02 55.86 7.87
C CYS A 341 -5.78 54.90 6.71
N THR A 342 -4.51 54.62 6.43
CA THR A 342 -4.06 53.61 5.47
C THR A 342 -3.54 52.38 6.21
N PHE A 343 -3.87 51.18 5.73
CA PHE A 343 -3.51 49.90 6.32
C PHE A 343 -2.60 49.11 5.39
N HIS A 344 -1.59 48.44 5.96
CA HIS A 344 -0.74 47.51 5.21
C HIS A 344 -0.50 46.25 6.03
N CYS A 345 -0.49 45.08 5.39
CA CYS A 345 -0.17 43.82 6.05
C CYS A 345 1.34 43.58 6.11
N THR A 346 1.81 42.79 7.07
CA THR A 346 3.20 42.32 7.11
C THR A 346 3.45 41.22 6.08
N ASP A 347 4.70 41.04 5.64
CA ASP A 347 5.10 40.04 4.64
C ASP A 347 4.46 38.66 4.88
N GLY A 348 3.90 38.08 3.81
CA GLY A 348 3.21 36.80 3.83
C GLY A 348 1.73 36.85 4.25
N PHE A 349 1.18 38.04 4.46
CA PHE A 349 -0.26 38.26 4.67
C PHE A 349 -0.83 39.20 3.58
N LEU A 350 -1.99 38.83 3.04
CA LEU A 350 -2.76 39.61 2.07
C LEU A 350 -3.80 40.48 2.78
N LEU A 351 -3.95 41.73 2.35
CA LEU A 351 -4.96 42.64 2.87
C LEU A 351 -6.33 42.35 2.25
N ILE A 352 -7.33 42.08 3.10
CA ILE A 352 -8.71 41.83 2.71
C ILE A 352 -9.60 42.97 3.24
N GLY A 353 -10.10 43.79 2.31
CA GLY A 353 -10.88 45.00 2.58
C GLY A 353 -10.31 46.20 1.81
N GLU A 354 -10.76 47.40 2.15
CA GLU A 354 -10.20 48.64 1.58
C GLU A 354 -8.88 48.99 2.28
N GLU A 355 -7.86 49.36 1.49
CA GLU A 355 -6.55 49.79 2.02
C GLU A 355 -6.64 51.12 2.79
N VAL A 356 -7.62 51.97 2.45
CA VAL A 356 -7.77 53.34 2.94
C VAL A 356 -9.18 53.56 3.49
N THR A 357 -9.28 54.18 4.67
CA THR A 357 -10.57 54.59 5.25
C THR A 357 -10.51 56.03 5.79
N GLN A 358 -11.58 56.79 5.61
CA GLN A 358 -11.67 58.19 5.98
C GLN A 358 -12.85 58.44 6.94
N CYS A 359 -12.62 59.30 7.94
CA CYS A 359 -13.65 59.73 8.88
C CYS A 359 -14.59 60.73 8.21
N THR A 360 -15.85 60.34 8.02
CA THR A 360 -16.89 61.12 7.34
C THR A 360 -17.48 62.21 8.23
N SER A 361 -18.28 63.10 7.64
CA SER A 361 -18.98 64.16 8.36
C SER A 361 -20.09 63.67 9.31
N GLN A 362 -20.39 62.37 9.32
CA GLN A 362 -21.37 61.74 10.22
C GLN A 362 -20.73 61.04 11.43
N GLY A 363 -19.39 61.01 11.53
CA GLY A 363 -18.68 60.22 12.56
C GLY A 363 -18.51 58.74 12.21
N GLU A 364 -18.88 58.33 10.99
CA GLU A 364 -18.68 56.99 10.45
C GLU A 364 -17.43 56.93 9.58
N TRP A 365 -16.79 55.76 9.49
CA TRP A 365 -15.67 55.50 8.59
C TRP A 365 -16.17 55.04 7.22
N THR A 366 -15.54 55.49 6.12
CA THR A 366 -15.93 55.09 4.75
C THR A 366 -15.85 53.59 4.50
N ALA A 367 -14.96 52.90 5.19
CA ALA A 367 -14.81 51.44 5.19
C ALA A 367 -14.46 50.92 6.60
N PRO A 368 -14.86 49.68 6.96
CA PRO A 368 -14.38 49.02 8.17
C PRO A 368 -12.87 48.74 8.09
N VAL A 369 -12.25 48.44 9.24
CA VAL A 369 -10.83 48.04 9.29
C VAL A 369 -10.65 46.73 8.49
N PRO A 370 -9.73 46.69 7.50
CA PRO A 370 -9.44 45.47 6.75
C PRO A 370 -8.70 44.45 7.62
N PHE A 371 -8.71 43.18 7.23
CA PHE A 371 -7.98 42.12 7.94
C PHE A 371 -6.87 41.53 7.08
N CYS A 372 -5.78 41.12 7.74
CA CYS A 372 -4.64 40.49 7.10
C CYS A 372 -4.78 38.97 7.14
N GLN A 373 -5.10 38.35 6.00
CA GLN A 373 -5.19 36.90 5.86
C GLN A 373 -3.83 36.34 5.44
N ALA A 374 -3.35 35.29 6.13
CA ALA A 374 -2.12 34.61 5.73
C ALA A 374 -2.24 34.03 4.31
N ILE A 375 -1.20 34.16 3.50
CA ILE A 375 -1.22 33.69 2.10
C ILE A 375 -1.17 32.17 2.07
N ASP A 376 -2.13 31.54 1.40
CA ASP A 376 -2.24 30.09 1.27
C ASP A 376 -1.23 29.52 0.25
N CYS A 377 -0.51 28.45 0.62
CA CYS A 377 0.24 27.62 -0.31
C CYS A 377 -0.61 26.45 -0.82
N PRO A 378 -0.26 25.85 -1.99
CA PRO A 378 -0.91 24.64 -2.49
C PRO A 378 -0.95 23.53 -1.43
N LYS A 379 -2.12 22.96 -1.17
CA LYS A 379 -2.30 21.88 -0.19
C LYS A 379 -1.34 20.72 -0.47
N LEU A 380 -0.64 20.26 0.56
CA LEU A 380 0.19 19.06 0.53
C LEU A 380 -0.62 17.84 0.99
N ASP A 381 -0.35 16.69 0.36
CA ASP A 381 -0.83 15.37 0.77
C ASP A 381 0.37 14.48 1.12
N ALA A 382 0.15 13.47 1.96
CA ALA A 382 1.22 12.58 2.40
C ALA A 382 1.75 11.74 1.21
N PRO A 383 3.07 11.62 1.02
CA PRO A 383 3.62 10.81 -0.06
C PRO A 383 3.27 9.33 0.14
N ARG A 384 3.11 8.60 -0.96
CA ARG A 384 2.79 7.17 -0.93
C ARG A 384 3.89 6.41 -0.15
N ASN A 385 3.47 5.59 0.82
CA ASN A 385 4.35 4.90 1.77
C ASN A 385 5.15 5.82 2.72
N GLY A 386 4.75 7.08 2.86
CA GLY A 386 5.24 8.00 3.89
C GLY A 386 4.15 8.46 4.85
N GLU A 387 4.51 9.47 5.64
CA GLU A 387 3.70 10.18 6.61
C GLU A 387 4.05 11.68 6.54
N LEU A 388 3.08 12.54 6.87
CA LEU A 388 3.16 14.00 6.75
C LEU A 388 2.75 14.61 8.08
N ASN A 389 3.63 15.41 8.67
CA ASN A 389 3.37 16.11 9.93
C ASN A 389 3.54 17.61 9.72
N CYS A 390 2.44 18.37 9.77
CA CYS A 390 2.44 19.81 9.51
C CYS A 390 2.09 20.61 10.77
N SER A 391 2.88 21.66 11.02
CA SER A 391 2.51 22.77 11.90
C SER A 391 1.92 23.91 11.07
N HIS A 392 0.83 24.50 11.55
CA HIS A 392 0.03 25.49 10.84
C HIS A 392 -0.21 26.75 11.72
N PRO A 393 0.77 27.66 11.84
CA PRO A 393 0.69 28.77 12.79
C PRO A 393 -0.44 29.78 12.51
N TYR A 394 -0.77 30.01 11.23
CA TYR A 394 -1.73 31.03 10.78
C TYR A 394 -2.86 30.49 9.88
N GLY A 395 -2.98 29.16 9.75
CA GLY A 395 -3.97 28.51 8.89
C GLY A 395 -3.43 27.26 8.20
N ASN A 396 -4.33 26.36 7.78
CA ASN A 396 -3.97 25.10 7.12
C ASN A 396 -3.26 25.37 5.78
N PHE A 397 -1.97 25.05 5.71
CA PHE A 397 -1.08 25.29 4.56
C PHE A 397 -0.84 26.77 4.22
N ALA A 398 -1.19 27.71 5.11
CA ALA A 398 -0.91 29.14 4.97
C ALA A 398 0.53 29.50 5.34
N TYR A 399 0.94 30.75 5.07
CA TYR A 399 2.28 31.30 5.34
C TYR A 399 2.90 30.85 6.67
N THR A 400 4.19 30.52 6.66
CA THR A 400 4.96 29.88 7.74
C THR A 400 4.52 28.48 8.16
N SER A 401 3.46 27.90 7.57
CA SER A 401 3.17 26.47 7.71
C SER A 401 4.41 25.67 7.36
N SER A 402 4.74 24.70 8.21
CA SER A 402 5.91 23.85 8.00
C SER A 402 5.52 22.39 8.10
N CYS A 403 5.79 21.66 7.04
CA CYS A 403 5.44 20.27 6.87
C CYS A 403 6.70 19.42 6.81
N ALA A 404 6.91 18.60 7.83
CA ALA A 404 7.94 17.58 7.86
C ALA A 404 7.42 16.28 7.24
N PHE A 405 8.27 15.63 6.45
CA PHE A 405 7.99 14.38 5.77
C PHE A 405 8.77 13.25 6.42
N SER A 406 8.21 12.04 6.40
CA SER A 406 8.94 10.85 6.80
C SER A 406 8.48 9.65 5.98
N CYS A 407 9.37 8.68 5.77
CA CYS A 407 9.06 7.46 5.03
C CYS A 407 8.87 6.28 5.97
N ARG A 408 7.90 5.42 5.68
CA ARG A 408 7.61 4.23 6.49
C ARG A 408 8.76 3.22 6.36
N LYS A 409 8.95 2.40 7.39
CA LYS A 409 10.06 1.43 7.48
C LYS A 409 10.25 0.62 6.19
N GLY A 410 11.42 0.77 5.57
CA GLY A 410 11.81 0.12 4.32
C GLY A 410 11.62 0.97 3.06
N PHE A 411 11.22 2.24 3.22
CA PHE A 411 11.29 3.27 2.20
C PHE A 411 12.23 4.39 2.66
N VAL A 412 12.92 5.03 1.73
CA VAL A 412 13.79 6.18 1.94
C VAL A 412 13.24 7.42 1.24
N GLN A 413 13.47 8.59 1.84
CA GLN A 413 12.99 9.84 1.30
C GLN A 413 13.95 10.36 0.21
N VAL A 414 13.39 10.72 -0.93
CA VAL A 414 14.09 11.42 -2.01
C VAL A 414 13.47 12.81 -2.15
N GLY A 415 14.28 13.85 -1.85
CA GLY A 415 13.84 15.25 -1.76
C GLY A 415 13.95 15.81 -0.34
N ALA A 416 13.41 17.02 -0.14
CA ALA A 416 13.51 17.78 1.10
C ALA A 416 12.74 17.14 2.27
N GLU A 417 13.36 17.10 3.46
CA GLU A 417 12.78 16.57 4.71
C GLU A 417 11.69 17.47 5.28
N GLN A 418 11.78 18.78 5.04
CA GLN A 418 10.86 19.76 5.57
C GLN A 418 10.59 20.84 4.50
N LEU A 419 9.32 21.12 4.26
CA LEU A 419 8.87 22.25 3.45
C LEU A 419 8.35 23.38 4.34
N GLN A 420 8.50 24.62 3.89
CA GLN A 420 7.90 25.81 4.50
C GLN A 420 7.12 26.62 3.47
N CYS A 421 5.95 27.12 3.85
CA CYS A 421 5.13 27.99 3.02
C CYS A 421 5.68 29.42 3.08
N THR A 422 6.16 29.92 1.94
CA THR A 422 6.81 31.24 1.82
C THR A 422 5.79 32.37 1.66
N ALA A 423 6.24 33.62 1.82
CA ALA A 423 5.41 34.81 1.65
C ALA A 423 4.87 35.01 0.21
N LEU A 424 5.29 34.17 -0.75
CA LEU A 424 4.84 34.19 -2.15
C LEU A 424 3.75 33.14 -2.45
N GLY A 425 3.22 32.44 -1.44
CA GLY A 425 2.24 31.36 -1.65
C GLY A 425 2.82 30.10 -2.30
N ILE A 426 4.13 29.92 -2.26
CA ILE A 426 4.83 28.73 -2.75
C ILE A 426 5.63 28.05 -1.64
N TRP A 427 5.78 26.73 -1.74
CA TRP A 427 6.69 25.97 -0.88
C TRP A 427 8.15 26.22 -1.26
N THR A 428 9.04 26.13 -0.27
CA THR A 428 10.50 26.29 -0.44
C THR A 428 11.12 25.34 -1.46
N GLU A 429 10.56 24.14 -1.60
CA GLU A 429 11.06 23.02 -2.40
C GLU A 429 9.87 22.21 -2.92
N LYS A 430 10.12 21.25 -3.83
CA LYS A 430 9.07 20.30 -4.25
C LYS A 430 8.83 19.22 -3.18
N ALA A 431 7.59 18.71 -3.12
CA ALA A 431 7.24 17.61 -2.23
C ALA A 431 8.12 16.37 -2.49
N PRO A 432 8.74 15.78 -1.45
CA PRO A 432 9.55 14.57 -1.59
C PRO A 432 8.68 13.35 -1.89
N PHE A 433 9.32 12.27 -2.35
CA PHE A 433 8.68 10.96 -2.47
C PHE A 433 9.45 9.89 -1.68
N CYS A 434 8.74 8.83 -1.30
CA CYS A 434 9.32 7.68 -0.60
C CYS A 434 9.62 6.56 -1.60
N GLU A 435 10.90 6.38 -1.94
CA GLU A 435 11.36 5.29 -2.79
C GLU A 435 11.62 4.04 -1.93
N ALA A 436 11.37 2.85 -2.47
CA ALA A 436 11.57 1.61 -1.73
C ALA A 436 13.07 1.30 -1.58
N MET A 437 13.49 0.77 -0.43
CA MET A 437 14.89 0.37 -0.22
C MET A 437 15.27 -0.73 -1.20
N GLN A 438 16.25 -0.45 -2.06
CA GLN A 438 16.61 -1.29 -3.18
C GLN A 438 17.63 -2.35 -2.76
N CYS A 439 17.30 -3.63 -2.95
CA CYS A 439 18.26 -4.71 -2.75
C CYS A 439 19.07 -4.98 -4.02
N GLN A 440 20.24 -5.63 -3.87
CA GLN A 440 21.04 -6.09 -5.00
C GLN A 440 20.20 -6.99 -5.93
N GLY A 441 20.15 -6.66 -7.22
CA GLY A 441 19.39 -7.43 -8.22
C GLY A 441 19.85 -8.88 -8.30
N LEU A 442 18.91 -9.82 -8.20
CA LEU A 442 19.19 -11.26 -8.19
C LEU A 442 19.13 -11.86 -9.60
N ARG A 443 19.74 -13.03 -9.75
CA ARG A 443 19.67 -13.86 -10.96
C ARG A 443 19.28 -15.27 -10.55
N SER A 444 18.68 -16.03 -11.47
CA SER A 444 18.40 -17.44 -11.23
C SER A 444 19.70 -18.20 -10.91
N PRO A 445 19.69 -19.13 -9.93
CA PRO A 445 20.75 -20.10 -9.79
C PRO A 445 21.01 -20.83 -11.12
N LYS A 446 22.25 -21.26 -11.35
CA LYS A 446 22.51 -22.22 -12.44
C LYS A 446 21.73 -23.51 -12.16
N GLU A 447 21.27 -24.18 -13.22
CA GLU A 447 20.49 -25.42 -13.16
C GLU A 447 19.23 -25.33 -12.25
N GLY A 448 18.66 -24.13 -12.14
CA GLY A 448 17.45 -23.85 -11.36
C GLY A 448 16.70 -22.60 -11.83
N ARG A 449 15.47 -22.45 -11.31
CA ARG A 449 14.56 -21.33 -11.58
C ARG A 449 14.33 -20.48 -10.34
N MET A 450 14.12 -19.20 -10.58
CA MET A 450 13.81 -18.19 -9.56
C MET A 450 12.48 -17.53 -9.93
N ILE A 451 11.54 -17.48 -8.99
CA ILE A 451 10.23 -16.85 -9.15
C ILE A 451 10.14 -15.73 -8.12
N CYS A 452 10.09 -14.48 -8.58
CA CYS A 452 10.04 -13.30 -7.72
C CYS A 452 8.69 -12.58 -7.81
N SER A 453 8.24 -12.04 -6.67
CA SER A 453 7.18 -11.05 -6.57
C SER A 453 7.79 -9.70 -6.14
N HIS A 454 7.33 -8.61 -6.74
CA HIS A 454 7.92 -7.27 -6.65
C HIS A 454 6.89 -6.19 -6.27
N PRO A 455 6.29 -6.25 -5.06
CA PRO A 455 5.15 -5.41 -4.69
C PRO A 455 5.47 -3.91 -4.55
N ALA A 456 6.75 -3.54 -4.38
CA ALA A 456 7.20 -2.15 -4.23
C ALA A 456 8.20 -1.70 -5.31
N GLY A 457 8.43 -2.50 -6.36
CA GLY A 457 9.46 -2.30 -7.37
C GLY A 457 10.35 -3.53 -7.56
N GLU A 458 11.01 -3.63 -8.73
CA GLU A 458 11.89 -4.75 -9.07
C GLU A 458 13.08 -4.81 -8.09
N PHE A 459 13.25 -5.95 -7.42
CA PHE A 459 14.22 -6.18 -6.32
C PHE A 459 14.20 -5.16 -5.16
N ALA A 460 13.11 -4.40 -5.01
CA ALA A 460 12.90 -3.44 -3.93
C ALA A 460 12.41 -4.11 -2.63
N TYR A 461 12.33 -3.35 -1.52
CA TYR A 461 11.78 -3.79 -0.23
C TYR A 461 10.46 -4.57 -0.36
N GLN A 462 10.31 -5.63 0.44
CA GLN A 462 9.22 -6.62 0.34
C GLN A 462 9.19 -7.46 -0.96
N SER A 463 10.13 -7.29 -1.89
CA SER A 463 10.37 -8.30 -2.93
C SER A 463 10.67 -9.65 -2.29
N SER A 464 10.04 -10.70 -2.79
CA SER A 464 10.24 -12.07 -2.31
C SER A 464 10.51 -12.98 -3.49
N CYS A 465 11.65 -13.68 -3.46
CA CYS A 465 12.07 -14.61 -4.50
C CYS A 465 12.12 -16.02 -3.92
N GLU A 466 11.38 -16.95 -4.52
CA GLU A 466 11.48 -18.39 -4.26
C GLU A 466 12.37 -19.07 -5.31
N PHE A 467 13.11 -20.09 -4.88
CA PHE A 467 14.06 -20.83 -5.69
C PHE A 467 13.70 -22.32 -5.74
N ALA A 468 13.71 -22.89 -6.94
CA ALA A 468 13.57 -24.32 -7.16
C ALA A 468 14.64 -24.78 -8.15
N CYS A 469 15.28 -25.91 -7.88
CA CYS A 469 16.21 -26.51 -8.84
C CYS A 469 15.46 -27.29 -9.92
N GLU A 470 16.12 -27.51 -11.05
CA GLU A 470 15.60 -28.42 -12.07
C GLU A 470 15.78 -29.89 -11.67
N PRO A 471 14.98 -30.83 -12.23
CA PRO A 471 15.00 -32.23 -11.81
C PRO A 471 16.42 -32.84 -11.87
N GLY A 472 16.84 -33.46 -10.77
CA GLY A 472 18.18 -34.03 -10.61
C GLY A 472 19.20 -33.14 -9.91
N PHE A 473 18.80 -31.93 -9.49
CA PHE A 473 19.60 -31.04 -8.66
C PHE A 473 18.89 -30.73 -7.34
N ALA A 474 19.63 -30.75 -6.24
CA ALA A 474 19.14 -30.42 -4.90
C ALA A 474 19.46 -28.96 -4.54
N LEU A 475 18.52 -28.27 -3.89
CA LEU A 475 18.71 -26.89 -3.45
C LEU A 475 19.51 -26.84 -2.14
N VAL A 476 20.71 -26.27 -2.19
CA VAL A 476 21.55 -26.00 -1.03
C VAL A 476 21.46 -24.52 -0.67
N GLY A 477 20.77 -24.24 0.44
CA GLY A 477 20.48 -22.90 0.94
C GLY A 477 19.00 -22.73 1.28
N THR A 478 18.54 -21.49 1.40
CA THR A 478 17.14 -21.16 1.73
C THR A 478 16.23 -21.20 0.49
N LYS A 479 15.08 -21.89 0.58
CA LYS A 479 14.08 -21.98 -0.51
C LYS A 479 13.49 -20.64 -0.97
N ALA A 480 13.57 -19.62 -0.12
CA ALA A 480 13.05 -18.28 -0.39
C ALA A 480 13.93 -17.23 0.30
N THR A 481 13.99 -16.03 -0.27
CA THR A 481 14.65 -14.86 0.33
C THR A 481 13.85 -13.60 0.03
N HIS A 482 13.81 -12.65 0.98
CA HIS A 482 13.03 -11.41 0.86
C HIS A 482 13.89 -10.17 1.13
N CYS A 483 13.61 -9.08 0.41
CA CYS A 483 14.35 -7.83 0.54
C CYS A 483 13.94 -7.09 1.81
N LEU A 484 14.89 -6.90 2.73
CA LEU A 484 14.69 -6.26 4.03
C LEU A 484 14.71 -4.73 3.91
N ALA A 485 14.15 -4.07 4.93
CA ALA A 485 14.16 -2.61 5.07
C ALA A 485 15.58 -1.98 5.17
N THR A 486 16.63 -2.79 5.17
CA THR A 486 18.05 -2.39 5.19
C THR A 486 18.71 -2.40 3.81
N GLY A 487 18.00 -2.82 2.74
CA GLY A 487 18.60 -3.02 1.40
C GLY A 487 19.37 -4.33 1.24
N ASN A 488 19.33 -5.22 2.25
CA ASN A 488 19.90 -6.56 2.17
C ASN A 488 18.80 -7.62 2.02
N TRP A 489 19.13 -8.72 1.34
CA TRP A 489 18.29 -9.92 1.32
C TRP A 489 18.33 -10.66 2.65
N SER A 490 17.22 -11.26 3.07
CA SER A 490 17.09 -12.02 4.33
C SER A 490 18.00 -13.24 4.42
N ALA A 491 18.40 -13.77 3.28
CA ALA A 491 19.32 -14.90 3.13
C ALA A 491 20.09 -14.77 1.80
N PRO A 492 21.33 -15.31 1.72
CA PRO A 492 22.11 -15.33 0.48
C PRO A 492 21.47 -16.22 -0.59
N LEU A 493 21.94 -16.07 -1.83
CA LEU A 493 21.46 -16.83 -2.97
C LEU A 493 21.79 -18.32 -2.82
N PRO A 494 20.80 -19.25 -2.93
CA PRO A 494 21.07 -20.68 -2.84
C PRO A 494 21.71 -21.22 -4.11
N THR A 495 22.37 -22.37 -4.00
CA THR A 495 22.99 -23.08 -5.13
C THR A 495 22.27 -24.39 -5.40
N CYS A 496 22.03 -24.70 -6.67
CA CYS A 496 21.62 -26.05 -7.07
C CYS A 496 22.86 -26.92 -7.22
N GLN A 497 22.92 -28.03 -6.49
CA GLN A 497 24.00 -29.02 -6.56
C GLN A 497 23.45 -30.32 -7.16
N VAL A 498 24.23 -30.97 -8.02
CA VAL A 498 23.78 -32.20 -8.69
C VAL A 498 23.57 -33.32 -7.67
N ILE A 499 22.54 -34.15 -7.87
CA ILE A 499 22.28 -35.31 -7.02
C ILE A 499 23.18 -36.47 -7.46
N GLU A 500 23.95 -37.02 -6.53
CA GLU A 500 24.85 -38.16 -6.76
C GLU A 500 24.11 -39.51 -6.61
N CYS A 501 24.41 -40.48 -7.48
CA CYS A 501 24.07 -41.88 -7.27
C CYS A 501 25.25 -42.64 -6.66
N SER A 502 24.98 -43.81 -6.06
CA SER A 502 26.04 -44.72 -5.57
C SER A 502 27.01 -45.10 -6.68
N LYS A 503 28.33 -44.98 -6.45
CA LYS A 503 29.35 -45.34 -7.45
C LYS A 503 29.21 -46.80 -7.91
N LEU A 504 29.55 -47.08 -9.17
CA LEU A 504 29.42 -48.40 -9.78
C LEU A 504 30.78 -48.99 -10.15
N ASP A 505 31.02 -50.23 -9.72
CA ASP A 505 32.21 -51.01 -10.07
C ASP A 505 31.99 -51.83 -11.36
N ALA A 506 33.09 -52.20 -12.02
CA ALA A 506 33.04 -53.13 -13.14
C ALA A 506 32.67 -54.56 -12.68
N PRO A 507 31.78 -55.27 -13.38
CA PRO A 507 31.41 -56.63 -13.03
C PRO A 507 32.59 -57.60 -13.22
N LYS A 508 32.70 -58.63 -12.36
CA LYS A 508 33.75 -59.65 -12.53
C LYS A 508 33.60 -60.33 -13.89
N ASN A 509 34.70 -60.39 -14.64
CA ASN A 509 34.77 -60.84 -16.04
C ASN A 509 33.93 -59.99 -17.00
N GLY A 510 33.87 -58.68 -16.76
CA GLY A 510 33.37 -57.66 -17.68
C GLY A 510 33.97 -56.29 -17.39
N GLY A 511 33.58 -55.32 -18.20
CA GLY A 511 33.88 -53.90 -18.05
C GLY A 511 32.62 -53.05 -17.91
N ILE A 512 32.83 -51.79 -17.52
CA ILE A 512 31.81 -50.75 -17.45
C ILE A 512 32.32 -49.53 -18.23
N ASN A 513 31.46 -48.88 -19.00
CA ASN A 513 31.76 -47.65 -19.72
C ASN A 513 30.70 -46.60 -19.37
N CYS A 514 31.11 -45.51 -18.73
CA CYS A 514 30.20 -44.49 -18.21
C CYS A 514 30.38 -43.13 -18.91
N SER A 515 29.26 -42.49 -19.22
CA SER A 515 29.18 -41.07 -19.51
C SER A 515 28.68 -40.32 -18.28
N HIS A 516 29.31 -39.19 -17.95
CA HIS A 516 29.07 -38.40 -16.74
C HIS A 516 28.81 -36.92 -17.08
N PRO A 517 27.60 -36.54 -17.56
CA PRO A 517 27.35 -35.20 -18.10
C PRO A 517 27.46 -34.07 -17.07
N TYR A 518 27.21 -34.37 -15.79
CA TYR A 518 27.15 -33.40 -14.69
C TYR A 518 28.08 -33.74 -13.50
N GLY A 519 28.93 -34.78 -13.64
CA GLY A 519 29.83 -35.26 -12.58
C GLY A 519 29.81 -36.79 -12.43
N ASP A 520 30.88 -37.33 -11.82
CA ASP A 520 31.10 -38.77 -11.65
C ASP A 520 29.94 -39.44 -10.91
N PHE A 521 29.24 -40.36 -11.59
CA PHE A 521 28.05 -41.06 -11.10
C PHE A 521 26.90 -40.14 -10.64
N ALA A 522 26.90 -38.87 -11.02
CA ALA A 522 25.84 -37.91 -10.75
C ALA A 522 24.62 -38.06 -11.68
N TYR A 523 23.53 -37.33 -11.42
CA TYR A 523 22.30 -37.31 -12.23
C TYR A 523 22.56 -37.33 -13.75
N SER A 524 21.74 -38.09 -14.49
CA SER A 524 21.90 -38.34 -15.92
C SER A 524 23.21 -39.03 -16.34
N SER A 525 24.05 -39.47 -15.40
CA SER A 525 25.12 -40.43 -15.71
C SER A 525 24.53 -41.69 -16.31
N SER A 526 25.22 -42.25 -17.29
CA SER A 526 24.78 -43.44 -18.00
C SER A 526 25.94 -44.40 -18.18
N CYS A 527 25.80 -45.59 -17.60
CA CYS A 527 26.84 -46.62 -17.57
C CYS A 527 26.37 -47.86 -18.32
N ALA A 528 27.05 -48.19 -19.42
CA ALA A 528 26.84 -49.42 -20.18
C ALA A 528 27.81 -50.51 -19.70
N PHE A 529 27.36 -51.76 -19.71
CA PHE A 529 28.10 -52.93 -19.24
C PHE A 529 28.44 -53.85 -20.42
N VAL A 530 29.62 -54.47 -20.38
CA VAL A 530 30.07 -55.41 -21.42
C VAL A 530 30.82 -56.57 -20.77
N CYS A 531 30.37 -57.81 -21.00
CA CYS A 531 31.08 -58.99 -20.51
C CYS A 531 32.29 -59.34 -21.40
N HIS A 532 33.34 -59.87 -20.77
CA HIS A 532 34.51 -60.37 -21.49
C HIS A 532 34.18 -61.66 -22.25
N GLN A 533 35.00 -61.97 -23.26
CA GLN A 533 34.80 -63.10 -24.17
C GLN A 533 34.57 -64.42 -23.41
N GLY A 534 33.53 -65.17 -23.80
CA GLY A 534 33.11 -66.41 -23.14
C GLY A 534 32.18 -66.23 -21.93
N PHE A 535 31.84 -64.99 -21.55
CA PHE A 535 30.83 -64.68 -20.54
C PHE A 535 29.64 -63.93 -21.15
N VAL A 536 28.44 -64.31 -20.74
CA VAL A 536 27.17 -63.65 -21.11
C VAL A 536 26.67 -62.79 -19.94
N GLN A 537 26.06 -61.66 -20.26
CA GLN A 537 25.48 -60.76 -19.27
C GLN A 537 24.17 -61.30 -18.70
N VAL A 538 23.95 -61.10 -17.40
CA VAL A 538 22.67 -61.33 -16.72
C VAL A 538 22.31 -60.06 -15.95
N GLY A 539 21.21 -59.40 -16.35
CA GLY A 539 20.81 -58.07 -15.87
C GLY A 539 20.85 -57.01 -16.99
N ALA A 540 20.48 -55.78 -16.64
CA ALA A 540 20.40 -54.64 -17.57
C ALA A 540 21.74 -54.33 -18.27
N GLU A 541 21.67 -53.99 -19.55
CA GLU A 541 22.83 -53.59 -20.38
C GLU A 541 23.33 -52.17 -20.08
N GLN A 542 22.43 -51.30 -19.60
CA GLN A 542 22.72 -49.90 -19.34
C GLN A 542 21.94 -49.44 -18.10
N LEU A 543 22.62 -48.73 -17.20
CA LEU A 543 22.01 -48.10 -16.02
C LEU A 543 22.08 -46.58 -16.17
N HIS A 544 21.03 -45.89 -15.71
CA HIS A 544 20.96 -44.43 -15.70
C HIS A 544 20.75 -43.91 -14.26
N CYS A 545 21.48 -42.86 -13.88
CA CYS A 545 21.32 -42.20 -12.59
C CYS A 545 20.11 -41.27 -12.63
N THR A 546 19.05 -41.62 -11.90
CA THR A 546 17.78 -40.89 -11.87
C THR A 546 17.85 -39.64 -11.00
N SER A 547 16.86 -38.75 -11.13
CA SER A 547 16.74 -37.52 -10.35
C SER A 547 16.50 -37.72 -8.84
N LEU A 548 16.42 -38.97 -8.38
CA LEU A 548 16.28 -39.37 -6.98
C LEU A 548 17.59 -39.87 -6.35
N GLY A 549 18.72 -39.82 -7.07
CA GLY A 549 20.00 -40.40 -6.59
C GLY A 549 20.03 -41.92 -6.62
N LEU A 550 19.14 -42.54 -7.39
CA LEU A 550 19.02 -43.99 -7.56
C LEU A 550 19.31 -44.39 -9.01
N TRP A 551 19.96 -45.53 -9.21
CA TRP A 551 20.07 -46.16 -10.53
C TRP A 551 18.73 -46.81 -10.93
N THR A 552 18.46 -46.86 -12.23
CA THR A 552 17.24 -47.46 -12.81
C THR A 552 17.03 -48.92 -12.39
N GLU A 553 18.10 -49.70 -12.33
CA GLU A 553 18.12 -51.11 -11.92
C GLU A 553 19.39 -51.45 -11.11
N ARG A 554 19.54 -52.71 -10.70
CA ARG A 554 20.75 -53.21 -10.02
C ARG A 554 21.85 -53.55 -11.05
N PRO A 555 23.14 -53.44 -10.69
CA PRO A 555 24.25 -53.80 -11.57
C PRO A 555 24.15 -55.24 -12.11
N PRO A 556 24.40 -55.47 -13.41
CA PRO A 556 24.42 -56.80 -14.01
C PRO A 556 25.66 -57.60 -13.58
N PHE A 557 25.66 -58.90 -13.86
CA PHE A 557 26.83 -59.75 -13.66
C PHE A 557 27.10 -60.65 -14.88
N CYS A 558 28.36 -60.97 -15.09
CA CYS A 558 28.82 -61.80 -16.20
C CYS A 558 28.93 -63.27 -15.77
N LYS A 559 28.35 -64.17 -16.57
CA LYS A 559 28.27 -65.61 -16.30
C LYS A 559 28.84 -66.39 -17.47
N ALA A 560 29.71 -67.38 -17.21
CA ALA A 560 30.32 -68.16 -18.28
C ALA A 560 29.25 -68.82 -19.19
N ALA A 561 29.44 -68.71 -20.50
CA ALA A 561 28.61 -69.37 -21.50
C ALA A 561 28.58 -70.89 -21.26
N ARG A 562 27.47 -71.57 -21.56
CA ARG A 562 27.28 -72.99 -21.22
C ARG A 562 27.08 -73.84 -22.45
N CYS A 563 27.86 -74.91 -22.53
CA CYS A 563 27.74 -75.96 -23.53
C CYS A 563 26.66 -76.98 -23.16
N PRO A 564 26.14 -77.74 -24.15
CA PRO A 564 25.23 -78.87 -23.88
C PRO A 564 25.80 -79.85 -22.85
N ALA A 565 24.95 -80.42 -22.00
CA ALA A 565 25.41 -81.41 -21.03
C ALA A 565 25.86 -82.70 -21.74
N LEU A 566 26.99 -83.27 -21.29
CA LEU A 566 27.55 -84.49 -21.87
C LEU A 566 27.01 -85.74 -21.16
N HIS A 567 26.63 -86.75 -21.95
CA HIS A 567 26.24 -88.07 -21.47
C HIS A 567 27.37 -89.08 -21.66
N LYS A 568 27.43 -90.13 -20.82
CA LYS A 568 28.47 -91.15 -20.93
C LYS A 568 28.30 -91.94 -22.24
N PRO A 569 29.38 -92.29 -22.97
CA PRO A 569 29.28 -93.24 -24.07
C PRO A 569 28.84 -94.62 -23.55
N ASP A 570 28.07 -95.35 -24.34
CA ASP A 570 27.84 -96.77 -24.08
C ASP A 570 29.18 -97.53 -24.24
N ASN A 571 29.49 -98.40 -23.28
CA ASN A 571 30.79 -99.07 -23.15
C ASN A 571 32.01 -98.11 -23.07
N GLY A 572 31.81 -96.87 -22.59
CA GLY A 572 32.89 -95.94 -22.29
C GLY A 572 32.64 -95.09 -21.05
N HIS A 573 33.57 -94.17 -20.79
CA HIS A 573 33.52 -93.21 -19.70
C HIS A 573 34.20 -91.89 -20.10
N TYR A 574 33.92 -90.82 -19.36
CA TYR A 574 34.57 -89.51 -19.55
C TYR A 574 34.95 -88.89 -18.21
N SER A 575 35.91 -87.96 -18.24
CA SER A 575 36.30 -87.12 -17.11
C SER A 575 36.40 -85.66 -17.57
N CYS A 576 35.84 -84.73 -16.79
CA CYS A 576 35.78 -83.31 -17.15
C CYS A 576 36.46 -82.42 -16.11
N PHE A 577 37.21 -81.43 -16.60
CA PHE A 577 37.62 -80.26 -15.83
C PHE A 577 36.66 -79.08 -16.09
N HIS A 578 36.35 -78.31 -15.05
CA HIS A 578 35.37 -77.21 -15.10
C HIS A 578 35.92 -75.96 -14.36
N PRO A 579 36.59 -75.02 -15.04
CA PRO A 579 37.24 -73.88 -14.39
C PRO A 579 36.27 -72.80 -13.88
N HIS A 580 35.00 -72.83 -14.33
CA HIS A 580 34.01 -71.80 -14.00
C HIS A 580 32.68 -72.39 -13.50
N ALA A 581 32.11 -73.36 -14.22
CA ALA A 581 30.93 -74.13 -13.83
C ALA A 581 30.82 -75.38 -14.71
N ASN A 582 30.03 -76.38 -14.30
CA ASN A 582 29.83 -77.61 -15.06
C ASN A 582 29.38 -77.31 -16.49
N PHE A 583 30.12 -77.84 -17.47
CA PHE A 583 29.89 -77.61 -18.91
C PHE A 583 29.79 -76.12 -19.29
N ALA A 584 30.60 -75.26 -18.68
CA ALA A 584 30.74 -73.84 -19.04
C ALA A 584 32.07 -73.55 -19.76
N TYR A 585 32.19 -72.36 -20.36
CA TYR A 585 33.38 -71.91 -21.11
C TYR A 585 34.70 -72.30 -20.43
N GLY A 586 35.62 -72.88 -21.21
CA GLY A 586 36.89 -73.43 -20.72
C GLY A 586 36.80 -74.79 -20.03
N SER A 587 35.63 -75.43 -19.99
CA SER A 587 35.53 -76.84 -19.59
C SER A 587 36.13 -77.74 -20.66
N SER A 588 36.97 -78.69 -20.25
CA SER A 588 37.59 -79.67 -21.15
C SER A 588 37.30 -81.09 -20.63
N CYS A 589 36.84 -81.97 -21.52
CA CYS A 589 36.34 -83.30 -21.18
C CYS A 589 37.03 -84.37 -22.03
N ASN A 590 37.73 -85.29 -21.36
CA ASN A 590 38.43 -86.42 -21.96
C ASN A 590 37.54 -87.68 -21.95
N PHE A 591 37.50 -88.41 -23.06
CA PHE A 591 36.68 -89.60 -23.29
C PHE A 591 37.54 -90.85 -23.55
N SER A 592 37.12 -92.00 -23.01
CA SER A 592 37.79 -93.28 -23.26
C SER A 592 36.81 -94.47 -23.22
N CYS A 593 37.22 -95.61 -23.79
CA CYS A 593 36.39 -96.79 -23.91
C CYS A 593 36.80 -97.91 -22.94
N ASN A 594 35.86 -98.80 -22.64
CA ASN A 594 36.11 -99.99 -21.85
C ASN A 594 36.86 -101.05 -22.67
N VAL A 595 37.54 -101.98 -21.99
CA VAL A 595 38.36 -103.02 -22.63
C VAL A 595 37.57 -103.85 -23.65
N GLY A 596 38.10 -103.97 -24.86
CA GLY A 596 37.45 -104.62 -26.00
C GLY A 596 36.57 -103.70 -26.87
N PHE A 597 36.56 -102.40 -26.59
CA PHE A 597 35.88 -101.37 -27.40
C PHE A 597 36.86 -100.26 -27.81
N GLN A 598 36.70 -99.73 -29.02
CA GLN A 598 37.52 -98.66 -29.60
C GLN A 598 36.75 -97.33 -29.65
N LEU A 599 37.44 -96.22 -29.36
CA LEU A 599 36.88 -94.86 -29.43
C LEU A 599 36.82 -94.36 -30.88
N LEU A 600 35.67 -93.82 -31.26
CA LEU A 600 35.43 -93.16 -32.55
C LEU A 600 34.98 -91.71 -32.30
N GLY A 601 35.82 -90.75 -32.74
CA GLY A 601 35.67 -89.31 -32.51
C GLY A 601 36.91 -88.71 -31.83
N LEU A 602 36.81 -87.47 -31.33
CA LEU A 602 37.90 -86.83 -30.58
C LEU A 602 37.94 -87.32 -29.12
N GLU A 603 39.15 -87.57 -28.62
CA GLU A 603 39.39 -87.90 -27.21
C GLU A 603 39.05 -86.72 -26.28
N LEU A 604 39.28 -85.48 -26.73
CA LEU A 604 39.11 -84.25 -25.93
C LEU A 604 38.09 -83.31 -26.58
N LEU A 605 37.04 -82.95 -25.84
CA LEU A 605 36.12 -81.87 -26.20
C LEU A 605 36.30 -80.66 -25.28
N GLU A 606 36.30 -79.45 -25.83
CA GLU A 606 36.42 -78.21 -25.08
C GLU A 606 35.21 -77.28 -25.30
N CYS A 607 34.77 -76.60 -24.25
CA CYS A 607 33.61 -75.71 -24.28
C CYS A 607 34.04 -74.31 -24.72
N SER A 608 33.69 -73.95 -25.96
CA SER A 608 34.07 -72.70 -26.61
C SER A 608 33.38 -71.46 -26.03
N ALA A 609 33.90 -70.27 -26.36
CA ALA A 609 33.35 -68.99 -25.92
C ALA A 609 31.91 -68.70 -26.42
N LEU A 610 31.44 -69.46 -27.41
CA LEU A 610 30.07 -69.38 -27.95
C LEU A 610 29.07 -70.29 -27.21
N GLY A 611 29.51 -71.10 -26.25
CA GLY A 611 28.65 -72.09 -25.59
C GLY A 611 28.39 -73.36 -26.42
N ASN A 612 29.29 -73.69 -27.35
CA ASN A 612 29.29 -74.97 -28.07
C ASN A 612 30.56 -75.77 -27.76
N TRP A 613 30.49 -77.09 -27.76
CA TRP A 613 31.67 -77.96 -27.77
C TRP A 613 32.46 -77.80 -29.08
N THR A 614 33.76 -78.10 -29.04
CA THR A 614 34.63 -78.12 -30.23
C THR A 614 34.14 -79.07 -31.32
N GLU A 615 33.66 -80.25 -30.93
CA GLU A 615 33.11 -81.28 -31.81
C GLU A 615 31.96 -82.05 -31.13
N GLN A 616 31.34 -82.99 -31.84
CA GLN A 616 30.33 -83.90 -31.28
C GLN A 616 30.94 -84.97 -30.34
N PRO A 617 30.17 -85.50 -29.35
CA PRO A 617 30.64 -86.54 -28.44
C PRO A 617 31.05 -87.84 -29.16
N PRO A 618 32.20 -88.45 -28.79
CA PRO A 618 32.65 -89.72 -29.37
C PRO A 618 31.84 -90.92 -28.84
N HIS A 619 31.88 -92.04 -29.57
CA HIS A 619 31.26 -93.31 -29.20
C HIS A 619 32.26 -94.47 -29.15
N CYS A 620 31.88 -95.58 -28.50
CA CYS A 620 32.71 -96.77 -28.33
C CYS A 620 32.11 -97.98 -29.05
N GLU A 621 32.85 -98.60 -29.96
CA GLU A 621 32.40 -99.77 -30.73
C GLU A 621 33.24 -101.01 -30.46
N ALA A 622 32.63 -102.20 -30.48
CA ALA A 622 33.29 -103.45 -30.13
C ALA A 622 34.31 -103.86 -31.20
N VAL A 623 35.52 -104.24 -30.77
CA VAL A 623 36.60 -104.71 -31.66
C VAL A 623 36.15 -105.97 -32.40
N GLN A 624 36.41 -106.03 -33.70
CA GLN A 624 35.97 -107.11 -34.60
C GLN A 624 37.04 -108.19 -34.76
N CYS A 625 36.64 -109.47 -34.79
CA CYS A 625 37.49 -110.57 -35.26
C CYS A 625 37.15 -110.96 -36.72
N PRO A 626 38.08 -111.61 -37.45
CA PRO A 626 37.81 -112.13 -38.79
C PRO A 626 36.57 -113.02 -38.85
N GLY A 627 35.84 -112.96 -39.97
CA GLY A 627 34.71 -113.86 -40.22
C GLY A 627 35.15 -115.33 -40.27
N LEU A 628 34.25 -116.23 -39.83
CA LEU A 628 34.45 -117.68 -39.90
C LEU A 628 33.58 -118.24 -41.03
N GLU A 629 34.19 -118.99 -41.95
CA GLU A 629 33.50 -119.61 -43.08
C GLU A 629 32.79 -120.92 -42.71
N ILE A 630 32.02 -121.48 -43.64
CA ILE A 630 31.20 -122.68 -43.42
C ILE A 630 32.09 -123.93 -43.44
N LEU A 631 32.04 -124.75 -42.38
CA LEU A 631 32.74 -126.04 -42.37
C LEU A 631 32.06 -127.05 -43.31
N ASP A 632 32.77 -127.47 -44.34
CA ASP A 632 32.37 -128.61 -45.16
C ASP A 632 32.22 -129.87 -44.31
N ASN A 633 31.09 -130.57 -44.48
CA ASN A 633 30.67 -131.71 -43.66
C ASN A 633 30.62 -131.43 -42.14
N GLY A 634 30.53 -130.18 -41.70
CA GLY A 634 30.41 -129.79 -40.30
C GLY A 634 29.35 -128.73 -40.02
N LYS A 635 29.29 -128.28 -38.76
CA LYS A 635 28.37 -127.26 -38.24
C LYS A 635 29.05 -126.44 -37.15
N ALA A 636 28.91 -125.12 -37.23
CA ALA A 636 29.32 -124.16 -36.21
C ALA A 636 28.10 -123.56 -35.49
N ASN A 637 28.17 -123.41 -34.17
CA ASN A 637 27.17 -122.75 -33.33
C ASN A 637 27.84 -121.57 -32.60
N CYS A 638 27.46 -120.34 -32.95
CA CYS A 638 28.10 -119.13 -32.47
C CYS A 638 27.18 -118.26 -31.60
N SER A 639 27.75 -117.68 -30.55
CA SER A 639 27.14 -116.65 -29.72
C SER A 639 27.90 -115.33 -29.92
N HIS A 640 27.15 -114.22 -30.02
CA HIS A 640 27.64 -112.91 -30.46
C HIS A 640 27.16 -111.78 -29.52
N PRO A 641 27.78 -111.59 -28.33
CA PRO A 641 27.26 -110.69 -27.30
C PRO A 641 27.31 -109.20 -27.66
N HIS A 642 28.23 -108.81 -28.54
CA HIS A 642 28.52 -107.40 -28.87
C HIS A 642 28.58 -107.14 -30.39
N GLY A 643 27.92 -108.00 -31.18
CA GLY A 643 27.94 -107.97 -32.66
C GLY A 643 28.49 -109.26 -33.28
N LEU A 644 28.16 -109.49 -34.55
CA LEU A 644 28.63 -110.66 -35.31
C LEU A 644 30.15 -110.69 -35.33
N PHE A 645 30.74 -111.79 -34.85
CA PHE A 645 32.20 -111.98 -34.73
C PHE A 645 32.97 -110.89 -33.94
N ALA A 646 32.27 -110.02 -33.22
CA ALA A 646 32.86 -108.99 -32.37
C ALA A 646 33.39 -109.54 -31.04
N TYR A 647 34.11 -108.69 -30.28
CA TYR A 647 34.69 -109.00 -28.98
C TYR A 647 33.77 -109.86 -28.08
N SER A 648 34.37 -110.87 -27.45
CA SER A 648 33.73 -111.90 -26.63
C SER A 648 32.87 -112.95 -27.36
N SER A 649 32.62 -112.81 -28.68
CA SER A 649 31.96 -113.84 -29.50
C SER A 649 32.61 -115.21 -29.30
N SER A 650 31.82 -116.29 -29.29
CA SER A 650 32.34 -117.65 -29.14
C SER A 650 31.59 -118.64 -30.01
N CYS A 651 32.32 -119.46 -30.75
CA CYS A 651 31.81 -120.47 -31.68
C CYS A 651 32.24 -121.86 -31.25
N ILE A 652 31.36 -122.85 -31.39
CA ILE A 652 31.58 -124.27 -31.09
C ILE A 652 31.32 -125.09 -32.36
N PHE A 653 32.17 -126.08 -32.66
CA PHE A 653 32.20 -126.81 -33.93
C PHE A 653 31.91 -128.31 -33.78
N SER A 654 31.39 -128.94 -34.83
CA SER A 654 31.03 -130.37 -34.85
C SER A 654 30.99 -130.91 -36.29
N CYS A 655 31.22 -132.21 -36.48
CA CYS A 655 31.20 -132.87 -37.80
C CYS A 655 29.97 -133.78 -38.02
N ASN A 656 29.65 -134.03 -39.29
CA ASN A 656 28.61 -134.98 -39.70
C ASN A 656 29.09 -136.44 -39.62
N SER A 657 28.16 -137.38 -39.56
CA SER A 657 28.44 -138.82 -39.41
C SER A 657 29.36 -139.38 -40.50
N GLY A 658 30.44 -140.06 -40.09
CA GLY A 658 31.48 -140.60 -40.99
C GLY A 658 32.69 -139.68 -41.15
N PHE A 659 32.68 -138.50 -40.52
CA PHE A 659 33.78 -137.54 -40.48
C PHE A 659 34.16 -137.19 -39.02
N GLU A 660 35.46 -136.98 -38.78
CA GLU A 660 36.03 -136.62 -37.47
C GLU A 660 36.56 -135.17 -37.48
N LEU A 661 36.53 -134.49 -36.32
CA LEU A 661 36.90 -133.07 -36.18
C LEU A 661 38.40 -132.92 -35.91
N ALA A 662 39.11 -132.21 -36.78
CA ALA A 662 40.51 -131.83 -36.61
C ALA A 662 40.63 -130.33 -36.29
N GLY A 663 41.20 -129.95 -35.15
CA GLY A 663 41.35 -128.55 -34.71
C GLY A 663 40.63 -128.24 -33.38
N SER A 664 40.38 -126.97 -33.09
CA SER A 664 39.76 -126.58 -31.81
C SER A 664 38.23 -126.67 -31.84
N GLU A 665 37.64 -127.46 -30.93
CA GLU A 665 36.17 -127.56 -30.74
C GLU A 665 35.52 -126.19 -30.50
N LYS A 666 36.24 -125.24 -29.89
CA LYS A 666 35.71 -123.93 -29.50
C LYS A 666 36.69 -122.80 -29.72
N LEU A 667 36.22 -121.72 -30.37
CA LEU A 667 36.92 -120.45 -30.55
C LEU A 667 36.28 -119.34 -29.72
N LYS A 668 37.07 -118.32 -29.33
CA LYS A 668 36.56 -117.08 -28.73
C LYS A 668 37.31 -115.84 -29.23
N CYS A 669 36.57 -114.79 -29.60
CA CYS A 669 37.12 -113.50 -30.07
C CYS A 669 37.67 -112.67 -28.89
N THR A 670 38.90 -112.17 -29.03
CA THR A 670 39.63 -111.41 -28.01
C THR A 670 39.49 -109.89 -28.18
N GLU A 671 39.96 -109.14 -27.19
CA GLU A 671 40.04 -107.66 -27.22
C GLU A 671 40.97 -107.12 -28.32
N GLN A 672 41.81 -107.98 -28.91
CA GLN A 672 42.82 -107.68 -29.92
C GLN A 672 42.32 -107.97 -31.35
N GLY A 673 41.05 -108.35 -31.51
CA GLY A 673 40.48 -108.68 -32.82
C GLY A 673 40.98 -110.01 -33.40
N ASN A 674 41.43 -110.95 -32.58
CA ASN A 674 41.83 -112.29 -33.01
C ASN A 674 41.00 -113.40 -32.34
N TRP A 675 40.92 -114.57 -32.99
CA TRP A 675 40.33 -115.76 -32.41
C TRP A 675 41.34 -116.51 -31.55
N LYS A 676 40.94 -116.86 -30.33
CA LYS A 676 41.70 -117.75 -29.46
C LYS A 676 41.34 -119.21 -29.76
N GLY A 677 42.25 -119.90 -30.47
CA GLY A 677 42.16 -121.31 -30.87
C GLY A 677 42.42 -121.50 -32.38
N GLU A 678 42.54 -122.75 -32.80
CA GLU A 678 42.80 -123.13 -34.21
C GLU A 678 41.49 -123.51 -34.93
N ILE A 679 41.27 -122.95 -36.12
CA ILE A 679 40.03 -123.16 -36.90
C ILE A 679 39.94 -124.62 -37.37
N PRO A 680 38.86 -125.37 -37.06
CA PRO A 680 38.80 -126.80 -37.31
C PRO A 680 38.25 -127.19 -38.71
N THR A 681 38.47 -128.45 -39.09
CA THR A 681 37.98 -129.11 -40.31
C THR A 681 37.38 -130.49 -40.01
N CYS A 682 36.75 -131.14 -40.99
CA CYS A 682 36.13 -132.46 -40.86
C CYS A 682 36.70 -133.48 -41.88
N GLU A 683 37.28 -134.59 -41.44
CA GLU A 683 37.96 -135.60 -42.29
C GLU A 683 37.30 -136.99 -42.26
N ALA A 684 37.25 -137.69 -43.40
CA ALA A 684 36.50 -138.94 -43.57
C ALA A 684 37.21 -140.21 -43.03
N ALA A 685 36.45 -141.08 -42.36
CA ALA A 685 36.96 -142.30 -41.71
C ALA A 685 37.64 -143.32 -42.66
N GLN A 686 38.64 -144.04 -42.14
CA GLN A 686 39.58 -144.89 -42.88
C GLN A 686 39.40 -146.38 -42.56
N CYS A 687 39.28 -147.25 -43.58
CA CYS A 687 39.40 -148.70 -43.43
C CYS A 687 40.82 -149.23 -43.72
N LEU A 688 41.08 -150.46 -43.26
CA LEU A 688 42.30 -151.23 -43.49
C LEU A 688 42.58 -151.46 -44.99
N THR A 689 43.85 -151.67 -45.34
CA THR A 689 44.29 -151.90 -46.73
C THR A 689 44.07 -153.37 -47.16
N LEU A 690 43.33 -153.60 -48.25
CA LEU A 690 43.16 -154.95 -48.83
C LEU A 690 44.24 -155.28 -49.87
N ARG A 691 44.46 -156.57 -50.14
CA ARG A 691 45.43 -157.11 -51.11
C ARG A 691 44.84 -158.28 -51.90
N ALA A 692 45.40 -158.57 -53.07
CA ALA A 692 44.98 -159.71 -53.89
C ALA A 692 45.35 -161.07 -53.24
N PRO A 693 44.56 -162.14 -53.46
CA PRO A 693 44.90 -163.49 -53.03
C PRO A 693 46.14 -164.05 -53.75
N ALA A 694 46.80 -165.04 -53.17
CA ALA A 694 47.84 -165.78 -53.89
C ALA A 694 47.21 -166.60 -55.03
N ASN A 695 47.76 -166.49 -56.25
CA ASN A 695 47.17 -167.02 -57.48
C ASN A 695 45.75 -166.47 -57.75
N GLY A 696 45.56 -165.16 -57.53
CA GLY A 696 44.31 -164.45 -57.74
C GLY A 696 44.47 -162.93 -57.82
N GLN A 697 43.36 -162.22 -58.03
CA GLN A 697 43.34 -160.80 -58.40
C GLN A 697 42.31 -160.02 -57.56
N LEU A 698 42.50 -158.70 -57.45
CA LEU A 698 41.66 -157.77 -56.69
C LEU A 698 41.43 -156.47 -57.48
N ASN A 699 40.21 -155.94 -57.46
CA ASN A 699 39.82 -154.67 -58.08
C ASN A 699 38.98 -153.84 -57.09
N CYS A 700 39.19 -152.52 -56.98
CA CYS A 700 38.58 -151.67 -55.95
C CYS A 700 38.14 -150.28 -56.46
N SER A 701 37.20 -149.65 -55.75
CA SER A 701 36.70 -148.28 -55.95
C SER A 701 36.68 -147.51 -54.63
N HIS A 702 36.98 -146.20 -54.69
CA HIS A 702 37.35 -145.36 -53.53
C HIS A 702 36.78 -143.93 -53.61
N PRO A 703 35.48 -143.70 -53.30
CA PRO A 703 34.82 -142.41 -53.54
C PRO A 703 35.27 -141.27 -52.62
N PHE A 704 35.68 -141.58 -51.37
CA PHE A 704 36.11 -140.58 -50.38
C PHE A 704 37.60 -140.72 -49.99
N GLY A 705 38.41 -141.29 -50.90
CA GLY A 705 39.83 -141.57 -50.70
C GLY A 705 40.13 -143.07 -50.50
N THR A 706 41.39 -143.45 -50.71
CA THR A 706 41.82 -144.86 -50.82
C THR A 706 41.51 -145.66 -49.57
N PHE A 707 40.68 -146.71 -49.72
CA PHE A 707 40.15 -147.53 -48.61
C PHE A 707 39.43 -146.73 -47.51
N ARG A 708 38.94 -145.52 -47.76
CA ARG A 708 38.09 -144.76 -46.83
C ARG A 708 36.62 -145.16 -46.94
N TYR A 709 35.77 -144.62 -46.06
CA TYR A 709 34.33 -144.85 -46.01
C TYR A 709 33.71 -144.96 -47.42
N ASN A 710 32.81 -145.94 -47.61
CA ASN A 710 32.13 -146.25 -48.86
C ASN A 710 33.04 -146.75 -50.01
N SER A 711 34.28 -147.16 -49.72
CA SER A 711 35.10 -147.97 -50.64
C SER A 711 34.51 -149.37 -50.86
N SER A 712 34.77 -149.98 -52.02
CA SER A 712 34.33 -151.34 -52.39
C SER A 712 35.43 -152.09 -53.14
N CYS A 713 35.52 -153.42 -52.98
CA CYS A 713 36.62 -154.26 -53.48
C CYS A 713 36.16 -155.69 -53.85
N MET A 714 36.62 -156.27 -54.97
CA MET A 714 36.13 -157.54 -55.57
C MET A 714 37.28 -158.50 -56.00
N PHE A 715 37.07 -159.83 -55.93
CA PHE A 715 38.13 -160.87 -55.98
C PHE A 715 37.94 -162.02 -57.01
N SER A 716 39.03 -162.50 -57.62
CA SER A 716 39.08 -163.67 -58.54
C SER A 716 40.36 -164.55 -58.39
N CYS A 717 40.45 -165.70 -59.08
CA CYS A 717 41.57 -166.66 -59.03
C CYS A 717 42.10 -167.04 -60.43
N ASP A 718 43.35 -167.51 -60.50
CA ASP A 718 44.08 -167.85 -61.73
C ASP A 718 43.94 -169.34 -62.16
N THR A 719 44.32 -169.64 -63.41
CA THR A 719 44.09 -170.94 -64.07
C THR A 719 44.81 -172.11 -63.39
N GLY A 720 44.07 -173.20 -63.12
CA GLY A 720 44.57 -174.37 -62.38
C GLY A 720 44.37 -174.28 -60.87
N PHE A 721 43.79 -173.17 -60.38
CA PHE A 721 43.38 -172.96 -58.99
C PHE A 721 41.86 -172.67 -58.91
N VAL A 722 41.25 -172.84 -57.73
CA VAL A 722 39.81 -172.59 -57.48
C VAL A 722 39.57 -171.70 -56.26
N ARG A 723 38.59 -170.78 -56.36
CA ARG A 723 38.27 -169.76 -55.34
C ARG A 723 37.51 -170.31 -54.14
N VAL A 724 37.97 -170.00 -52.93
CA VAL A 724 37.29 -170.29 -51.66
C VAL A 724 37.07 -168.98 -50.89
N GLY A 725 35.82 -168.53 -50.74
CA GLY A 725 35.46 -167.35 -49.94
C GLY A 725 34.59 -166.32 -50.68
N ALA A 726 34.51 -165.11 -50.10
CA ALA A 726 33.63 -164.03 -50.54
C ALA A 726 34.10 -163.31 -51.83
N GLU A 727 33.15 -162.80 -52.61
CA GLU A 727 33.42 -162.15 -53.89
C GLU A 727 33.68 -160.64 -53.78
N MET A 728 33.07 -159.93 -52.82
CA MET A 728 33.18 -158.47 -52.67
C MET A 728 33.09 -158.01 -51.21
N LEU A 729 33.78 -156.92 -50.85
CA LEU A 729 33.82 -156.27 -49.53
C LEU A 729 33.65 -154.75 -49.63
N ASN A 730 32.94 -154.14 -48.67
CA ASN A 730 32.67 -152.70 -48.59
C ASN A 730 33.14 -152.07 -47.26
N CYS A 731 33.59 -150.81 -47.29
CA CYS A 731 34.08 -150.05 -46.14
C CYS A 731 32.98 -149.20 -45.47
N THR A 732 32.77 -149.41 -44.17
CA THR A 732 31.67 -148.82 -43.39
C THR A 732 32.01 -147.46 -42.78
N ALA A 733 31.00 -146.75 -42.26
CA ALA A 733 31.14 -145.45 -41.58
C ALA A 733 31.92 -145.50 -40.24
N ARG A 734 32.44 -146.68 -39.86
CA ARG A 734 33.29 -146.90 -38.67
C ARG A 734 34.76 -147.20 -39.00
N GLY A 735 35.14 -147.27 -40.28
CA GLY A 735 36.47 -147.74 -40.68
C GLY A 735 36.62 -149.28 -40.72
N GLU A 736 35.51 -150.03 -40.74
CA GLU A 736 35.51 -151.50 -40.78
C GLU A 736 35.04 -152.03 -42.14
N TRP A 737 35.63 -153.14 -42.62
CA TRP A 737 35.16 -153.86 -43.81
C TRP A 737 33.99 -154.78 -43.50
N SER A 738 33.13 -155.00 -44.50
CA SER A 738 31.94 -155.87 -44.41
C SER A 738 32.21 -157.39 -44.34
N GLY A 739 33.46 -157.85 -44.17
CA GLY A 739 33.81 -159.28 -44.19
C GLY A 739 35.30 -159.57 -44.41
N LEU A 740 35.62 -160.83 -44.69
CA LEU A 740 36.97 -161.38 -44.88
C LEU A 740 37.28 -161.72 -46.35
N ALA A 741 38.56 -161.76 -46.71
CA ALA A 741 39.03 -162.02 -48.08
C ALA A 741 39.16 -163.53 -48.42
N PRO A 742 39.03 -163.93 -49.71
CA PRO A 742 39.10 -165.33 -50.18
C PRO A 742 40.54 -165.84 -50.49
N SER A 743 40.65 -167.15 -50.74
CA SER A 743 41.87 -167.87 -51.17
C SER A 743 41.67 -168.64 -52.49
N CYS A 744 42.77 -169.18 -53.05
CA CYS A 744 42.79 -169.96 -54.30
C CYS A 744 43.65 -171.25 -54.15
N GLU A 745 43.13 -172.44 -54.49
CA GLU A 745 43.79 -173.76 -54.23
C GLU A 745 43.94 -174.68 -55.46
N ALA A 746 44.97 -175.54 -55.49
CA ALA A 746 45.46 -176.28 -56.68
C ALA A 746 44.95 -177.73 -56.87
N ILE A 747 44.99 -178.22 -58.12
CA ILE A 747 44.47 -179.53 -58.60
C ILE A 747 45.49 -180.69 -58.48
N LYS A 748 45.02 -181.95 -58.31
CA LYS A 748 45.83 -183.15 -58.01
C LYS A 748 45.57 -184.39 -58.90
N CYS A 749 46.58 -185.26 -58.98
CA CYS A 749 46.63 -186.57 -59.65
C CYS A 749 46.69 -187.75 -58.63
N SER A 750 46.74 -189.00 -59.12
CA SER A 750 46.79 -190.22 -58.31
C SER A 750 48.16 -190.54 -57.70
N GLN A 751 48.19 -191.30 -56.59
CA GLN A 751 49.42 -191.62 -55.84
C GLN A 751 50.17 -192.87 -56.34
N LEU A 752 51.48 -192.95 -56.06
CA LEU A 752 52.41 -194.01 -56.46
C LEU A 752 53.18 -194.52 -55.21
N GLN A 753 53.65 -195.79 -55.20
CA GLN A 753 54.24 -196.44 -54.01
C GLN A 753 55.55 -197.20 -54.30
N ASN A 754 56.49 -197.17 -53.34
CA ASN A 754 57.74 -197.94 -53.36
C ASN A 754 57.52 -199.45 -53.11
N MET A 755 58.42 -200.29 -53.63
CA MET A 755 58.49 -201.73 -53.34
C MET A 755 59.92 -202.14 -52.97
N GLU A 756 60.11 -203.23 -52.23
CA GLU A 756 61.42 -203.61 -51.68
C GLU A 756 62.53 -203.83 -52.72
N SER A 757 62.18 -204.10 -53.98
CA SER A 757 63.11 -204.25 -55.11
C SER A 757 63.22 -203.02 -56.03
N MET A 758 62.34 -202.01 -55.89
CA MET A 758 62.26 -200.84 -56.78
C MET A 758 62.03 -199.53 -56.04
N GLN A 759 62.94 -198.58 -56.26
CA GLN A 759 62.96 -197.26 -55.63
C GLN A 759 62.40 -196.19 -56.58
N ILE A 760 61.46 -195.39 -56.07
CA ILE A 760 60.77 -194.29 -56.73
C ILE A 760 61.19 -192.96 -56.10
N ASP A 761 61.43 -191.95 -56.94
CA ASP A 761 61.85 -190.60 -56.56
C ASP A 761 60.95 -189.56 -57.26
N CYS A 762 60.16 -188.80 -56.50
CA CYS A 762 59.14 -187.88 -57.01
C CYS A 762 59.40 -186.43 -56.61
N PHE A 763 59.30 -185.52 -57.58
CA PHE A 763 59.33 -184.07 -57.38
C PHE A 763 57.93 -183.49 -57.55
N ASP A 764 57.38 -182.91 -56.49
CA ASP A 764 55.96 -182.52 -56.38
C ASP A 764 55.79 -180.99 -56.16
N PRO A 765 55.65 -180.15 -57.21
CA PRO A 765 55.77 -178.68 -57.08
C PRO A 765 54.69 -177.97 -56.25
N TRP A 766 53.49 -178.52 -56.14
CA TRP A 766 52.35 -177.91 -55.43
C TRP A 766 51.72 -178.87 -54.40
N GLY A 767 52.56 -179.75 -53.82
CA GLY A 767 52.17 -180.82 -52.89
C GLY A 767 52.01 -182.17 -53.60
N SER A 768 52.07 -183.28 -52.86
CA SER A 768 52.31 -184.57 -53.50
C SER A 768 51.30 -184.98 -54.57
N PHE A 769 51.85 -185.35 -55.73
CA PHE A 769 51.12 -185.73 -56.93
C PHE A 769 50.17 -184.63 -57.45
N SER A 770 50.44 -183.34 -57.16
CA SER A 770 49.72 -182.18 -57.72
C SER A 770 50.08 -181.89 -59.19
N TYR A 771 49.34 -181.00 -59.85
CA TYR A 771 49.71 -180.47 -61.17
C TYR A 771 51.21 -180.14 -61.31
N LYS A 772 51.86 -180.67 -62.35
CA LYS A 772 53.32 -180.65 -62.65
C LYS A 772 54.24 -181.54 -61.78
N SER A 773 53.69 -182.45 -60.98
CA SER A 773 54.52 -183.42 -60.23
C SER A 773 55.13 -184.46 -61.16
N ALA A 774 56.40 -184.85 -60.96
CA ALA A 774 57.12 -185.79 -61.83
C ALA A 774 57.97 -186.80 -61.05
N CYS A 775 57.85 -188.08 -61.38
CA CYS A 775 58.49 -189.20 -60.69
C CYS A 775 59.50 -189.94 -61.58
N HIS A 776 60.52 -190.57 -60.97
CA HIS A 776 61.55 -191.41 -61.60
C HIS A 776 61.75 -192.76 -60.86
N PHE A 777 62.37 -193.76 -61.51
CA PHE A 777 62.39 -195.16 -61.05
C PHE A 777 63.78 -195.85 -61.17
N ARG A 778 64.17 -196.72 -60.21
CA ARG A 778 65.45 -197.48 -60.15
C ARG A 778 65.32 -198.84 -59.42
N CYS A 779 66.25 -199.78 -59.61
CA CYS A 779 66.27 -201.10 -58.91
C CYS A 779 67.42 -201.25 -57.89
N ALA A 780 67.29 -202.24 -56.99
CA ALA A 780 68.29 -202.63 -55.99
C ALA A 780 69.40 -203.57 -56.54
N GLU A 781 70.49 -203.74 -55.78
CA GLU A 781 71.61 -204.63 -56.15
C GLU A 781 71.18 -206.09 -56.34
N GLY A 782 71.75 -206.74 -57.36
CA GLY A 782 71.37 -208.08 -57.81
C GLY A 782 70.18 -208.14 -58.78
N TYR A 783 69.52 -207.01 -59.05
CA TYR A 783 68.37 -206.90 -59.95
C TYR A 783 68.62 -205.90 -61.10
N ILE A 784 67.93 -206.10 -62.23
CA ILE A 784 68.03 -205.26 -63.44
C ILE A 784 66.65 -204.62 -63.74
N LEU A 785 66.62 -203.33 -64.08
CA LEU A 785 65.40 -202.57 -64.45
C LEU A 785 64.94 -202.88 -65.87
N ASN A 786 63.63 -203.00 -66.04
CA ASN A 786 62.96 -203.14 -67.33
C ASN A 786 61.79 -202.14 -67.43
N GLY A 787 61.91 -201.15 -68.32
CA GLY A 787 60.94 -200.08 -68.55
C GLY A 787 61.56 -198.68 -68.51
N THR A 788 60.74 -197.64 -68.76
CA THR A 788 61.11 -196.23 -68.67
C THR A 788 61.28 -195.78 -67.23
N ASN A 789 62.08 -194.73 -66.99
CA ASN A 789 62.42 -194.26 -65.66
C ASN A 789 61.84 -192.86 -65.31
N ARG A 790 60.74 -192.39 -65.96
CA ARG A 790 60.07 -191.11 -65.63
C ARG A 790 58.58 -191.03 -66.02
N ALA A 791 57.74 -190.30 -65.26
CA ALA A 791 56.36 -189.87 -65.60
C ALA A 791 55.97 -188.51 -64.94
N GLU A 792 54.97 -187.76 -65.44
CA GLU A 792 54.57 -186.40 -64.96
C GLU A 792 53.04 -186.13 -64.94
N CYS A 793 52.54 -185.28 -64.03
CA CYS A 793 51.12 -185.02 -63.72
C CYS A 793 50.55 -183.72 -64.37
N GLN A 794 49.36 -183.82 -64.96
CA GLN A 794 48.70 -182.81 -65.80
C GLN A 794 47.53 -182.05 -65.10
N PRO A 795 47.08 -180.88 -65.61
CA PRO A 795 46.09 -180.03 -64.91
C PRO A 795 44.65 -180.59 -64.95
N ASN A 796 44.45 -181.71 -65.64
CA ASN A 796 43.23 -182.52 -65.63
C ASN A 796 43.24 -183.62 -64.53
N GLY A 797 44.33 -183.80 -63.79
CA GLY A 797 44.46 -184.81 -62.74
C GLY A 797 44.98 -186.18 -63.18
N GLN A 798 45.69 -186.30 -64.33
CA GLN A 798 46.26 -187.56 -64.82
C GLN A 798 47.78 -187.53 -65.05
N TRP A 799 48.42 -188.70 -65.02
CA TRP A 799 49.84 -188.91 -65.32
C TRP A 799 50.12 -189.06 -66.83
N SER A 800 51.38 -188.87 -67.22
CA SER A 800 51.81 -188.89 -68.62
C SER A 800 52.21 -190.25 -69.20
N GLU A 801 52.67 -191.20 -68.38
CA GLU A 801 53.33 -192.45 -68.80
C GLU A 801 53.10 -193.61 -67.81
N ASP A 802 53.33 -194.85 -68.26
CA ASP A 802 53.19 -196.11 -67.51
C ASP A 802 54.45 -196.53 -66.68
N MET A 803 54.35 -197.62 -65.90
CA MET A 803 55.29 -198.03 -64.84
C MET A 803 56.26 -199.20 -65.17
N PRO A 804 57.53 -199.19 -64.70
CA PRO A 804 58.55 -200.23 -64.92
C PRO A 804 58.66 -201.32 -63.82
N VAL A 805 59.58 -202.29 -63.98
CA VAL A 805 59.75 -203.49 -63.10
C VAL A 805 61.23 -203.94 -62.97
N CYS A 806 61.60 -204.64 -61.89
CA CYS A 806 62.95 -205.21 -61.64
C CYS A 806 63.02 -206.75 -61.70
N GLN A 807 64.13 -207.36 -62.15
CA GLN A 807 64.29 -208.83 -62.29
C GLN A 807 65.68 -209.35 -61.89
N ALA A 808 65.78 -210.60 -61.39
CA ALA A 808 67.02 -211.26 -60.95
C ALA A 808 67.22 -212.66 -61.58
N THR A 809 68.40 -213.26 -61.41
CA THR A 809 68.79 -214.50 -62.11
C THR A 809 68.12 -215.77 -61.56
N ALA A 810 67.08 -216.23 -62.29
CA ALA A 810 66.54 -217.61 -62.38
C ALA A 810 65.22 -218.03 -61.60
N ALA A 811 64.15 -217.16 -61.56
CA ALA A 811 62.62 -217.31 -61.39
C ALA A 811 61.85 -215.85 -61.17
N PRO A 812 60.49 -215.38 -61.26
CA PRO A 812 59.91 -213.88 -61.35
C PRO A 812 58.41 -213.27 -60.85
N TYR A 813 57.96 -211.90 -60.84
CA TYR A 813 56.52 -211.14 -60.99
C TYR A 813 56.08 -209.59 -60.44
N PHE A 814 54.86 -208.87 -60.71
CA PHE A 814 54.38 -207.37 -60.37
C PHE A 814 52.86 -206.66 -60.64
N LYS A 815 52.35 -205.42 -60.08
CA LYS A 815 51.20 -204.32 -60.46
C LYS A 815 50.33 -203.49 -59.30
N GLN A 816 49.26 -202.52 -59.28
CA GLN A 816 48.60 -201.14 -59.78
C GLN A 816 47.25 -200.61 -58.95
N VAL A 817 46.31 -199.52 -58.92
CA VAL A 817 45.78 -198.06 -59.37
C VAL A 817 44.37 -197.54 -58.61
N LEU A 818 43.49 -196.40 -58.48
CA LEU A 818 43.00 -194.90 -58.80
C LEU A 818 41.96 -194.18 -57.69
N LEU A 819 41.02 -193.10 -57.58
CA LEU A 819 40.13 -191.89 -58.18
C LEU A 819 39.50 -190.81 -57.05
N TYR A 820 38.54 -189.76 -56.94
CA TYR A 820 37.45 -188.75 -57.54
C TYR A 820 36.90 -187.56 -56.49
N THR A 821 35.94 -186.49 -56.40
CA THR A 821 34.80 -185.48 -56.94
C THR A 821 34.50 -184.14 -56.01
N GLY A 822 33.57 -183.05 -55.89
CA GLY A 822 32.24 -182.26 -56.29
C GLY A 822 31.95 -180.82 -55.49
N GLY A 823 30.97 -179.78 -55.38
CA GLY A 823 29.56 -179.16 -55.75
C GLY A 823 29.08 -177.65 -55.17
N ALA A 824 27.84 -176.97 -55.34
CA ALA A 824 27.33 -175.50 -54.93
C ALA A 824 25.70 -175.11 -54.90
N ALA A 825 24.87 -173.96 -54.70
CA ALA A 825 24.67 -172.40 -54.36
C ALA A 825 23.09 -171.91 -54.07
N ALA A 826 22.32 -170.73 -53.88
CA ALA A 826 22.15 -169.16 -53.68
C ALA A 826 20.61 -168.64 -53.30
N SER A 827 19.84 -167.44 -53.08
CA SER A 827 19.67 -165.85 -52.95
C SER A 827 18.22 -165.33 -52.31
N ILE A 828 17.45 -164.13 -52.12
CA ILE A 828 17.14 -162.57 -52.35
C ILE A 828 16.08 -161.86 -51.28
N ILE A 829 15.27 -160.69 -51.10
CA ILE A 829 14.68 -159.26 -51.53
C ILE A 829 13.89 -158.42 -50.32
N ALA A 830 13.10 -157.24 -50.15
CA ALA A 830 12.51 -155.84 -50.64
C ALA A 830 11.63 -154.99 -49.49
N LEU A 831 10.85 -153.81 -49.39
CA LEU A 831 10.36 -152.43 -50.01
C LEU A 831 9.44 -151.37 -49.09
N VAL A 832 8.88 -150.13 -49.53
CA VAL A 832 7.73 -149.08 -49.08
C VAL A 832 7.94 -147.67 -48.25
N PHE A 833 7.13 -146.53 -47.93
CA PHE A 833 5.96 -145.52 -48.34
C PHE A 833 5.59 -144.34 -47.20
N PHE A 834 4.85 -143.13 -47.08
CA PHE A 834 4.15 -141.87 -47.73
C PHE A 834 3.46 -140.67 -46.76
N GLY A 835 3.01 -139.38 -47.14
CA GLY A 835 2.07 -138.34 -46.37
C GLY A 835 1.94 -136.71 -46.62
N GLY A 836 0.92 -135.85 -46.10
CA GLY A 836 0.82 -134.27 -46.05
C GLY A 836 -0.55 -133.34 -45.82
N LEU A 837 -0.62 -131.98 -45.41
CA LEU A 837 -1.85 -130.98 -45.26
C LEU A 837 -1.71 -129.38 -44.80
N ILE A 838 -2.69 -128.34 -44.94
CA ILE A 838 -2.72 -126.84 -44.41
C ILE A 838 -3.99 -125.78 -44.58
N ALA A 839 -4.20 -124.54 -43.90
CA ALA A 839 -5.22 -123.34 -44.13
C ALA A 839 -5.22 -121.91 -43.28
N LEU A 840 -6.01 -120.75 -43.58
CA LEU A 840 -6.58 -119.49 -42.79
C LEU A 840 -6.85 -118.04 -43.56
N ALA A 841 -7.28 -116.72 -43.22
CA ALA A 841 -7.64 -115.67 -42.11
C ALA A 841 -8.53 -114.25 -42.42
N ILE A 842 -8.47 -113.04 -41.69
CA ILE A 842 -9.56 -111.92 -41.37
C ILE A 842 -9.48 -110.30 -41.72
N LYS A 843 -10.30 -109.26 -41.19
CA LYS A 843 -10.65 -107.76 -41.62
C LYS A 843 -11.17 -106.68 -40.47
N ARG A 844 -11.58 -105.30 -40.44
CA ARG A 844 -12.05 -104.09 -41.33
C ARG A 844 -11.54 -102.56 -41.12
N PHE A 845 -10.65 -102.08 -42.03
CA PHE A 845 -10.43 -100.75 -42.74
C PHE A 845 -10.02 -99.34 -42.20
N SER A 846 -9.43 -98.55 -43.13
CA SER A 846 -8.93 -97.15 -43.06
C SER A 846 -9.15 -96.33 -44.37
N LYS A 847 -9.03 -94.99 -44.28
CA LYS A 847 -8.71 -93.96 -45.33
C LYS A 847 -9.66 -93.67 -46.53
N ARG A 848 -10.03 -92.38 -46.67
CA ARG A 848 -10.46 -91.54 -47.84
C ARG A 848 -10.54 -90.06 -47.34
N GLU A 849 -10.88 -88.97 -48.03
CA GLU A 849 -11.53 -88.68 -49.34
C GLU A 849 -10.90 -87.40 -50.00
N GLU A 850 -11.61 -86.57 -50.78
CA GLU A 850 -11.10 -85.39 -51.52
C GLU A 850 -12.00 -84.11 -51.47
N ARG A 851 -11.33 -82.94 -51.50
CA ARG A 851 -11.63 -81.61 -52.13
C ARG A 851 -12.99 -80.84 -52.00
N ARG A 852 -12.80 -79.50 -52.14
CA ARG A 852 -13.67 -78.39 -52.67
C ARG A 852 -14.47 -77.55 -51.65
N LYS A 853 -14.82 -76.26 -51.90
CA LYS A 853 -14.18 -75.08 -52.59
C LYS A 853 -15.10 -73.82 -52.42
N LEU A 854 -14.55 -72.60 -52.56
CA LEU A 854 -15.17 -71.29 -53.01
C LEU A 854 -15.61 -70.17 -52.01
N LEU A 855 -15.10 -68.95 -52.31
CA LEU A 855 -15.73 -67.59 -52.39
C LEU A 855 -16.22 -66.75 -51.17
N SER A 856 -15.37 -65.78 -50.75
CA SER A 856 -15.37 -64.31 -51.05
C SER A 856 -16.67 -63.47 -51.21
N ASN A 857 -16.75 -62.33 -50.48
CA ASN A 857 -16.94 -60.90 -50.93
C ASN A 857 -17.18 -59.98 -49.68
N THR A 858 -16.59 -58.78 -49.46
CA THR A 858 -16.77 -57.42 -50.06
C THR A 858 -18.20 -56.84 -49.92
N SER A 859 -18.48 -55.55 -49.62
CA SER A 859 -17.70 -54.28 -49.77
C SER A 859 -18.15 -53.12 -48.83
N ASP A 860 -17.30 -52.06 -48.72
CA ASP A 860 -17.49 -50.59 -48.52
C ASP A 860 -18.63 -49.92 -47.69
N ILE A 861 -18.29 -48.79 -47.00
CA ILE A 861 -18.87 -47.40 -47.11
C ILE A 861 -18.67 -46.53 -45.81
N GLY A 862 -18.26 -45.25 -45.95
CA GLY A 862 -18.88 -44.13 -45.18
C GLY A 862 -18.10 -43.33 -44.10
N THR A 863 -17.62 -42.13 -44.47
CA THR A 863 -17.40 -40.93 -43.60
C THR A 863 -18.48 -39.86 -43.94
N PRO A 864 -18.85 -38.81 -43.15
CA PRO A 864 -17.96 -37.82 -42.47
C PRO A 864 -18.54 -37.02 -41.25
N GLY A 865 -17.87 -35.92 -40.83
CA GLY A 865 -18.43 -34.77 -40.04
C GLY A 865 -18.29 -34.89 -38.50
N VAL A 866 -17.59 -34.05 -37.71
CA VAL A 866 -17.39 -32.58 -37.61
C VAL A 866 -18.51 -31.82 -36.87
N PHE A 867 -18.16 -31.20 -35.73
CA PHE A 867 -18.83 -30.05 -35.10
C PHE A 867 -17.79 -29.13 -34.41
N LEU A 868 -18.12 -27.86 -34.15
CA LEU A 868 -17.15 -26.78 -33.90
C LEU A 868 -17.12 -26.21 -32.47
N ASN A 869 -15.90 -25.83 -32.07
CA ASN A 869 -15.40 -24.60 -31.43
C ASN A 869 -16.33 -23.58 -30.71
N ALA A 870 -15.64 -22.84 -29.82
CA ALA A 870 -15.82 -21.43 -29.44
C ALA A 870 -16.68 -21.10 -28.20
N ALA A 871 -16.00 -20.74 -27.12
CA ALA A 871 -16.47 -19.77 -26.14
C ALA A 871 -16.03 -18.36 -26.56
N PHE A 872 -16.70 -17.32 -26.06
CA PHE A 872 -16.43 -15.92 -26.41
C PHE A 872 -16.62 -15.03 -25.17
N ASP A 873 -15.74 -14.06 -24.96
CA ASP A 873 -15.85 -13.06 -23.89
C ASP A 873 -16.83 -11.94 -24.25
N SER A 874 -17.47 -11.33 -23.25
CA SER A 874 -17.54 -9.87 -23.17
C SER A 874 -17.84 -9.37 -21.75
N VAL A 875 -17.14 -8.30 -21.37
CA VAL A 875 -17.52 -7.42 -20.26
C VAL A 875 -18.27 -6.22 -20.85
N SER A 876 -19.29 -5.73 -20.15
CA SER A 876 -19.92 -4.41 -20.35
C SER A 876 -20.54 -3.95 -19.03
#